data_AF-A0A521WH36-F1
#
_entry.id   AF-A0A521WH36-F1
#
_cell.length_a   1.000
_cell.length_b   1.000
_cell.length_c   1.000
_cell.angle_alpha   90.00
_cell.angle_beta   90.00
_cell.angle_gamma   90.00
#
_symmetry.space_group_name_H-M   'P 1'
#
loop_
_entity.id
_entity.type
_entity.pdbx_description
1 polymer ?
#
loop_
_entity_poly.entity_id
_entity_poly.type
_entity_poly.pdbx_seq_one_letter_code
_entity_poly.pdbx_strand_id
1 'polypeptide(L)'
;MMRRWLHAWIWFLGMTPTILCQISVPEYSNAEKALHKREEERYASRFFPDEQQSVASEWLDVSFYDIKLDISVIAEMISGEVVIEGTATRSGDTFLIVDLMNAMVVYSSEVNDTGTTYLQFSSSCKIDFHHPVTAGERVSVRVRYSGQPVRTGFGSFVFSSHSETPWVWSLSEPYGARDWFPCKDHPTDKADSANITITVDSRFSVASNGNLAAIMDNGDGTKTHFWQERYPIASYLISVAITNYKQFSHWFQYSSNDSMEVLNFVLPERYASAETSLAKTVGMLEIFSDLFGMYPFVKEKYGHADFGFGGAMEHQTITSTTTYQEGVLSHELAHQWFGDMITCRTWQDLWLNEGFAQYSEALYMGKKYGDSTYKLYINAELGKARNAQGSLFVSDTTVVTKLFDAKRVYAKGASVLHMLRHVLGDSIFFRCLYNYANDTSLMYATASTEDFQRVCETTSERDLEFFFKQWVYGENYPQYSYWWKIVDSTAGYTIQLGVKQETGTVNPAVFTMPVDFRFKGALLDTMVTLLNTQSTQFYTIQLSHRPDSVKLDPNDWILKKATELSPDEQPFPFPYQFVLNQNYPNPFNVGTTLSFVIRSAAGGSLVKITVYDVLGRETKTIVEQKLPPGEYTQYWDGADLPSGVYFYRLSAVGQDGILSYTEIKKMLLVK
;
A
#
# COMPACT_ATOMS: atom_id res chain seq x y z
N MET A 1 -29.51 35.66 -60.14
CA MET A 1 -28.54 36.74 -59.83
C MET A 1 -27.34 36.09 -59.16
N MET A 2 -26.08 36.23 -59.55
CA MET A 2 -25.42 36.76 -60.78
C MET A 2 -24.35 35.68 -61.15
N ARG A 3 -24.10 35.24 -62.41
CA ARG A 3 -23.66 35.91 -63.66
C ARG A 3 -22.37 36.73 -63.47
N ARG A 4 -21.35 36.80 -64.36
CA ARG A 4 -20.93 36.20 -65.66
C ARG A 4 -19.42 36.55 -65.83
N TRP A 5 -18.53 36.02 -66.68
CA TRP A 5 -18.48 35.16 -67.89
C TRP A 5 -17.34 34.09 -67.67
N LEU A 6 -16.96 33.08 -68.48
CA LEU A 6 -17.04 32.67 -69.91
C LEU A 6 -15.90 33.15 -70.86
N HIS A 7 -15.07 32.20 -71.32
CA HIS A 7 -14.18 32.25 -72.52
C HIS A 7 -13.02 33.28 -72.48
N ALA A 8 -12.01 33.29 -73.38
CA ALA A 8 -11.33 32.24 -74.16
C ALA A 8 -10.06 32.83 -74.87
N TRP A 9 -9.06 31.98 -75.17
CA TRP A 9 -8.11 32.08 -76.31
C TRP A 9 -7.06 33.23 -76.41
N ILE A 10 -5.82 32.82 -76.74
CA ILE A 10 -4.83 33.38 -77.71
C ILE A 10 -3.39 33.67 -77.22
N TRP A 11 -2.44 32.79 -77.66
CA TRP A 11 -1.01 32.96 -78.05
C TRP A 11 -0.05 33.76 -77.12
N PHE A 12 1.30 33.77 -77.24
CA PHE A 12 2.26 33.30 -78.27
C PHE A 12 3.64 33.00 -77.60
N LEU A 13 4.51 32.22 -78.26
CA LEU A 13 5.97 32.02 -78.03
C LEU A 13 6.36 31.21 -76.75
N GLY A 14 7.30 30.26 -76.81
CA GLY A 14 7.97 29.68 -77.98
C GLY A 14 9.05 28.64 -77.64
N MET A 15 9.23 27.65 -78.52
CA MET A 15 10.42 26.78 -78.73
C MET A 15 11.10 26.08 -77.52
N THR A 16 10.79 24.78 -77.36
CA THR A 16 11.71 23.60 -77.45
C THR A 16 13.17 23.67 -76.92
N PRO A 17 13.76 22.59 -76.34
CA PRO A 17 13.48 21.18 -76.71
C PRO A 17 13.45 20.10 -75.60
N THR A 18 12.95 18.91 -75.98
CA THR A 18 13.30 17.53 -75.50
C THR A 18 13.64 17.25 -74.03
N ILE A 19 12.87 16.36 -73.39
CA ILE A 19 13.25 14.97 -73.02
C ILE A 19 12.05 14.26 -72.35
N LEU A 20 11.75 13.03 -72.78
CA LEU A 20 10.88 12.00 -72.16
C LEU A 20 11.04 10.72 -73.04
N CYS A 21 10.95 9.48 -72.55
CA CYS A 21 10.49 9.01 -71.24
C CYS A 21 11.31 7.80 -70.75
N GLN A 22 11.66 7.82 -69.47
CA GLN A 22 11.73 6.61 -68.63
C GLN A 22 10.85 6.88 -67.40
N ILE A 23 10.14 5.86 -66.93
CA ILE A 23 9.25 5.97 -65.77
C ILE A 23 10.07 5.67 -64.51
N SER A 24 10.34 6.70 -63.72
CA SER A 24 10.89 6.56 -62.37
C SER A 24 9.79 6.41 -61.33
N VAL A 25 10.04 5.58 -60.32
CA VAL A 25 9.27 5.60 -59.06
C VAL A 25 9.62 6.91 -58.32
N PRO A 26 8.68 7.58 -57.62
CA PRO A 26 9.00 8.79 -56.88
C PRO A 26 9.98 8.53 -55.73
N GLU A 27 11.21 9.03 -55.85
CA GLU A 27 12.09 9.16 -54.70
C GLU A 27 11.62 10.31 -53.82
N TYR A 28 10.93 9.99 -52.71
CA TYR A 28 10.66 10.97 -51.66
C TYR A 28 11.99 11.60 -51.20
N SER A 29 12.00 12.94 -51.14
CA SER A 29 13.20 13.69 -50.80
C SER A 29 13.65 13.37 -49.36
N ASN A 30 14.94 13.59 -49.09
CA ASN A 30 15.47 13.45 -47.74
C ASN A 30 14.81 14.42 -46.75
N ALA A 31 14.21 15.51 -47.22
CA ALA A 31 13.40 16.42 -46.40
C ALA A 31 12.05 15.81 -46.02
N GLU A 32 11.35 15.16 -46.96
CA GLU A 32 10.06 14.49 -46.70
C GLU A 32 10.24 13.24 -45.83
N LYS A 33 11.29 12.43 -46.06
CA LYS A 33 11.65 11.30 -45.18
C LYS A 33 12.00 11.76 -43.76
N ALA A 34 12.73 12.87 -43.64
CA ALA A 34 13.00 13.48 -42.33
C ALA A 34 11.77 14.14 -41.71
N LEU A 35 10.79 14.60 -42.50
CA LEU A 35 9.52 15.13 -42.00
C LEU A 35 8.63 13.99 -41.48
N HIS A 36 8.46 12.91 -42.25
CA HIS A 36 7.73 11.72 -41.80
C HIS A 36 8.34 11.15 -40.53
N LYS A 37 9.67 10.93 -40.49
CA LYS A 37 10.33 10.45 -39.27
C LYS A 37 10.14 11.41 -38.09
N ARG A 38 10.19 12.73 -38.31
CA ARG A 38 9.90 13.72 -37.25
C ARG A 38 8.44 13.76 -36.84
N GLU A 39 7.50 13.42 -37.72
CA GLU A 39 6.09 13.30 -37.35
C GLU A 39 5.80 11.99 -36.63
N GLU A 40 6.53 10.90 -36.93
CA GLU A 40 6.54 9.66 -36.14
C GLU A 40 7.15 9.90 -34.75
N GLU A 41 8.33 10.53 -34.65
CA GLU A 41 8.97 10.96 -33.39
C GLU A 41 8.05 11.91 -32.58
N ARG A 42 7.23 12.73 -33.26
CA ARG A 42 6.27 13.69 -32.67
C ARG A 42 4.88 13.09 -32.39
N TYR A 43 4.56 11.92 -32.94
CA TYR A 43 3.43 11.10 -32.52
C TYR A 43 3.82 10.23 -31.32
N ALA A 44 5.00 9.63 -31.34
CA ALA A 44 5.57 8.89 -30.20
C ALA A 44 5.64 9.77 -28.94
N SER A 45 6.26 10.96 -29.04
CA SER A 45 6.30 11.95 -27.93
C SER A 45 4.95 12.63 -27.61
N ARG A 46 3.84 12.16 -28.20
CA ARG A 46 2.45 12.48 -27.79
C ARG A 46 1.72 11.32 -27.11
N PHE A 47 2.28 10.11 -27.16
CA PHE A 47 1.77 8.93 -26.45
C PHE A 47 2.68 8.49 -25.29
N PHE A 48 3.94 8.91 -25.25
CA PHE A 48 4.90 8.55 -24.20
C PHE A 48 5.31 9.74 -23.31
N PRO A 49 4.61 9.98 -22.18
CA PRO A 49 5.27 10.38 -20.95
C PRO A 49 5.95 9.16 -20.31
N ASP A 50 7.25 9.28 -20.03
CA ASP A 50 8.11 8.34 -19.29
C ASP A 50 8.36 6.94 -19.90
N GLU A 51 9.64 6.59 -20.05
CA GLU A 51 10.11 5.34 -20.68
C GLU A 51 9.86 4.05 -19.85
N GLN A 52 9.22 4.17 -18.67
CA GLN A 52 9.08 3.09 -17.69
C GLN A 52 7.70 2.42 -17.67
N GLN A 53 6.62 3.11 -18.05
CA GLN A 53 5.31 2.46 -18.08
C GLN A 53 5.23 1.41 -19.19
N SER A 54 4.42 0.37 -18.99
CA SER A 54 4.09 -0.58 -20.06
C SER A 54 3.33 0.15 -21.16
N VAL A 55 3.65 -0.18 -22.41
CA VAL A 55 2.95 0.32 -23.60
C VAL A 55 2.34 -0.84 -24.41
N ALA A 56 2.29 -2.03 -23.79
CA ALA A 56 1.59 -3.19 -24.33
C ALA A 56 0.07 -2.94 -24.44
N SER A 57 -0.62 -3.77 -25.21
CA SER A 57 -2.02 -3.52 -25.54
C SER A 57 -3.02 -4.10 -24.53
N GLU A 58 -3.73 -3.22 -23.83
CA GLU A 58 -4.85 -3.54 -22.91
C GLU A 58 -6.08 -4.21 -23.57
N TRP A 59 -6.06 -4.49 -24.87
CA TRP A 59 -7.13 -5.27 -25.52
C TRP A 59 -6.92 -6.78 -25.39
N LEU A 60 -5.70 -7.24 -25.07
CA LEU A 60 -5.40 -8.66 -24.86
C LEU A 60 -5.35 -8.97 -23.35
N ASP A 61 -6.11 -9.99 -22.96
CA ASP A 61 -6.09 -10.67 -21.67
C ASP A 61 -5.19 -11.92 -21.83
N VAL A 62 -4.03 -11.96 -21.18
CA VAL A 62 -3.02 -13.01 -21.45
C VAL A 62 -3.29 -14.24 -20.59
N SER A 63 -3.41 -15.40 -21.22
CA SER A 63 -3.62 -16.68 -20.54
C SER A 63 -2.35 -17.53 -20.39
N PHE A 64 -1.36 -17.39 -21.28
CA PHE A 64 -0.20 -18.29 -21.27
C PHE A 64 1.04 -17.70 -21.96
N TYR A 65 2.21 -17.98 -21.38
CA TYR A 65 3.53 -17.72 -21.97
C TYR A 65 4.31 -19.03 -22.18
N ASP A 66 4.79 -19.30 -23.40
CA ASP A 66 5.75 -20.37 -23.70
C ASP A 66 7.11 -19.76 -24.05
N ILE A 67 7.96 -19.60 -23.03
CA ILE A 67 9.25 -18.90 -23.13
C ILE A 67 10.35 -19.93 -23.40
N LYS A 68 11.02 -19.85 -24.57
CA LYS A 68 12.16 -20.69 -24.94
C LYS A 68 13.40 -19.83 -25.17
N LEU A 69 14.43 -20.00 -24.34
CA LEU A 69 15.70 -19.28 -24.47
C LEU A 69 16.87 -20.25 -24.70
N ASP A 70 17.74 -19.91 -25.65
CA ASP A 70 19.12 -20.38 -25.72
C ASP A 70 20.04 -19.28 -25.18
N ILE A 71 20.83 -19.59 -24.15
CA ILE A 71 21.61 -18.62 -23.36
C ILE A 71 23.11 -18.92 -23.49
N SER A 72 23.81 -18.07 -24.22
CA SER A 72 25.26 -18.15 -24.38
C SER A 72 25.97 -17.33 -23.30
N VAL A 73 26.39 -17.99 -22.22
CA VAL A 73 27.13 -17.36 -21.11
C VAL A 73 28.53 -16.83 -21.50
N ILE A 74 29.04 -17.18 -22.69
CA ILE A 74 30.34 -16.73 -23.21
C ILE A 74 30.16 -15.49 -24.11
N ALA A 75 29.06 -15.42 -24.87
CA ALA A 75 28.73 -14.26 -25.69
C ALA A 75 27.94 -13.18 -24.94
N GLU A 76 27.42 -13.50 -23.74
CA GLU A 76 26.42 -12.72 -23.00
C GLU A 76 25.14 -12.44 -23.82
N MET A 77 24.70 -13.44 -24.60
CA MET A 77 23.59 -13.34 -25.55
C MET A 77 22.45 -14.31 -25.21
N ILE A 78 21.23 -13.87 -25.51
CA ILE A 78 20.01 -14.69 -25.55
C ILE A 78 19.55 -14.80 -27.01
N SER A 79 19.15 -16.01 -27.42
CA SER A 79 18.28 -16.23 -28.58
C SER A 79 16.94 -16.77 -28.07
N GLY A 80 15.83 -16.11 -28.42
CA GLY A 80 14.52 -16.35 -27.82
C GLY A 80 13.41 -16.64 -28.83
N GLU A 81 12.57 -17.62 -28.49
CA GLU A 81 11.21 -17.74 -29.03
C GLU A 81 10.23 -17.66 -27.86
N VAL A 82 9.29 -16.71 -27.91
CA VAL A 82 8.18 -16.61 -26.97
C VAL A 82 6.87 -16.76 -27.73
N VAL A 83 5.98 -17.61 -27.23
CA VAL A 83 4.56 -17.59 -27.58
C VAL A 83 3.78 -16.87 -26.47
N ILE A 84 2.89 -15.98 -26.87
CA ILE A 84 1.94 -15.30 -25.99
C ILE A 84 0.54 -15.73 -26.45
N GLU A 85 -0.23 -16.39 -25.58
CA GLU A 85 -1.62 -16.79 -25.88
C GLU A 85 -2.60 -16.05 -24.96
N GLY A 86 -3.70 -15.58 -25.53
CA GLY A 86 -4.70 -14.84 -24.77
C GLY A 86 -6.04 -14.67 -25.50
N THR A 87 -6.92 -13.89 -24.89
CA THR A 87 -8.27 -13.60 -25.42
C THR A 87 -8.47 -12.09 -25.63
N ALA A 88 -9.03 -11.70 -26.77
CA ALA A 88 -9.34 -10.30 -27.03
C ALA A 88 -10.54 -9.82 -26.18
N THR A 89 -10.33 -8.81 -25.33
CA THR A 89 -11.35 -8.23 -24.43
C THR A 89 -12.35 -7.32 -25.16
N ARG A 90 -11.99 -6.84 -26.35
CA ARG A 90 -12.80 -5.96 -27.21
C ARG A 90 -12.57 -6.27 -28.69
N SER A 91 -13.43 -5.73 -29.55
CA SER A 91 -13.32 -5.88 -31.02
C SER A 91 -12.72 -4.64 -31.68
N GLY A 92 -11.99 -4.83 -32.79
CA GLY A 92 -11.64 -3.76 -33.73
C GLY A 92 -10.16 -3.39 -33.78
N ASP A 93 -9.35 -3.80 -32.80
CA ASP A 93 -7.89 -3.66 -32.83
C ASP A 93 -7.29 -4.56 -33.94
N THR A 94 -6.27 -4.06 -34.64
CA THR A 94 -5.64 -4.74 -35.80
C THR A 94 -4.17 -5.07 -35.60
N PHE A 95 -3.66 -4.90 -34.38
CA PHE A 95 -2.27 -5.14 -33.99
C PHE A 95 -2.16 -5.33 -32.48
N LEU A 96 -1.18 -6.13 -32.05
CA LEU A 96 -0.73 -6.23 -30.66
C LEU A 96 0.52 -5.35 -30.47
N ILE A 97 0.65 -4.70 -29.32
CA ILE A 97 1.93 -4.17 -28.83
C ILE A 97 2.35 -5.00 -27.62
N VAL A 98 3.62 -5.36 -27.56
CA VAL A 98 4.30 -5.98 -26.41
C VAL A 98 5.49 -5.11 -26.00
N ASP A 99 5.82 -5.07 -24.71
CA ASP A 99 7.05 -4.44 -24.23
C ASP A 99 8.25 -5.34 -24.54
N LEU A 100 9.29 -4.78 -25.18
CA LEU A 100 10.55 -5.45 -25.51
C LEU A 100 11.62 -4.42 -25.89
N MET A 101 12.73 -4.39 -25.16
CA MET A 101 13.85 -3.48 -25.45
C MET A 101 14.53 -3.81 -26.78
N ASN A 102 14.89 -2.79 -27.55
CA ASN A 102 15.44 -2.94 -28.90
C ASN A 102 16.83 -3.60 -28.99
N ALA A 103 17.52 -3.80 -27.86
CA ALA A 103 18.69 -4.65 -27.78
C ALA A 103 18.35 -6.12 -28.08
N MET A 104 17.12 -6.54 -27.77
CA MET A 104 16.53 -7.83 -28.11
C MET A 104 15.88 -7.74 -29.50
N VAL A 105 16.71 -7.82 -30.55
CA VAL A 105 16.30 -7.56 -31.94
C VAL A 105 15.34 -8.64 -32.43
N VAL A 106 14.12 -8.25 -32.77
CA VAL A 106 13.11 -9.14 -33.37
C VAL A 106 13.43 -9.39 -34.84
N TYR A 107 13.42 -10.66 -35.24
CA TYR A 107 13.66 -11.09 -36.62
C TYR A 107 12.50 -11.90 -37.24
N SER A 108 11.48 -12.27 -36.46
CA SER A 108 10.29 -12.98 -36.94
C SER A 108 9.12 -12.80 -35.97
N SER A 109 7.92 -12.61 -36.53
CA SER A 109 6.64 -12.65 -35.81
C SER A 109 5.62 -13.50 -36.57
N GLU A 110 4.79 -14.22 -35.82
CA GLU A 110 3.67 -15.01 -36.34
C GLU A 110 2.41 -14.74 -35.49
N VAL A 111 1.25 -14.72 -36.13
CA VAL A 111 -0.06 -14.71 -35.47
C VAL A 111 -0.81 -15.96 -35.93
N ASN A 112 -1.23 -16.80 -34.99
CA ASN A 112 -1.88 -18.09 -35.24
C ASN A 112 -1.09 -18.94 -36.28
N ASP A 113 0.21 -19.14 -36.01
CA ASP A 113 1.22 -19.79 -36.85
C ASP A 113 1.37 -19.24 -38.28
N THR A 114 0.83 -18.05 -38.56
CA THR A 114 0.96 -17.36 -39.85
C THR A 114 1.90 -16.16 -39.70
N GLY A 115 2.98 -16.14 -40.49
CA GLY A 115 3.97 -15.06 -40.46
C GLY A 115 3.37 -13.69 -40.84
N THR A 116 3.73 -12.64 -40.10
CA THR A 116 3.15 -11.28 -40.25
C THR A 116 4.23 -10.18 -40.24
N THR A 117 3.81 -8.91 -40.38
CA THR A 117 4.67 -7.74 -40.20
C THR A 117 4.77 -7.32 -38.75
N TYR A 118 5.91 -6.74 -38.39
CA TYR A 118 6.16 -6.12 -37.09
C TYR A 118 6.94 -4.82 -37.27
N LEU A 119 6.86 -3.97 -36.25
CA LEU A 119 7.59 -2.72 -36.13
C LEU A 119 8.13 -2.59 -34.71
N GLN A 120 9.45 -2.72 -34.56
CA GLN A 120 10.12 -2.60 -33.27
C GLN A 120 10.51 -1.14 -33.00
N PHE A 121 10.13 -0.65 -31.81
CA PHE A 121 10.47 0.66 -31.25
C PHE A 121 11.61 0.49 -30.23
N SER A 122 11.92 1.51 -29.43
CA SER A 122 12.99 1.47 -28.42
C SER A 122 12.74 0.48 -27.29
N SER A 123 11.50 0.40 -26.79
CA SER A 123 11.09 -0.37 -25.61
C SER A 123 9.87 -1.26 -25.85
N SER A 124 9.39 -1.37 -27.09
CA SER A 124 8.24 -2.20 -27.46
C SER A 124 8.32 -2.71 -28.90
N CYS A 125 7.54 -3.75 -29.20
CA CYS A 125 7.33 -4.26 -30.55
C CYS A 125 5.83 -4.26 -30.88
N LYS A 126 5.45 -3.63 -31.98
CA LYS A 126 4.11 -3.77 -32.57
C LYS A 126 4.11 -4.93 -33.56
N ILE A 127 3.09 -5.78 -33.51
CA ILE A 127 2.87 -6.94 -34.38
C ILE A 127 1.49 -6.77 -35.02
N ASP A 128 1.42 -6.70 -36.36
CA ASP A 128 0.14 -6.56 -37.05
C ASP A 128 -0.64 -7.89 -37.08
N PHE A 129 -1.98 -7.81 -37.14
CA PHE A 129 -2.85 -8.99 -37.27
C PHE A 129 -3.45 -9.11 -38.69
N HIS A 130 -3.38 -8.05 -39.49
CA HIS A 130 -3.98 -7.89 -40.83
C HIS A 130 -5.53 -7.99 -40.89
N HIS A 131 -6.20 -8.59 -39.90
CA HIS A 131 -7.64 -8.45 -39.64
C HIS A 131 -7.91 -7.69 -38.33
N PRO A 132 -9.11 -7.10 -38.14
CA PRO A 132 -9.55 -6.62 -36.83
C PRO A 132 -10.01 -7.79 -35.96
N VAL A 133 -9.50 -7.89 -34.74
CA VAL A 133 -9.90 -8.94 -33.78
C VAL A 133 -11.36 -8.76 -33.32
N THR A 134 -11.98 -9.86 -32.90
CA THR A 134 -13.32 -9.89 -32.30
C THR A 134 -13.23 -10.11 -30.79
N ALA A 135 -14.06 -9.45 -29.99
CA ALA A 135 -14.16 -9.74 -28.56
C ALA A 135 -14.48 -11.24 -28.31
N GLY A 136 -13.66 -11.91 -27.48
CA GLY A 136 -13.71 -13.36 -27.27
C GLY A 136 -12.90 -14.19 -28.27
N GLU A 137 -12.23 -13.58 -29.25
CA GLU A 137 -11.27 -14.25 -30.14
C GLU A 137 -10.03 -14.67 -29.35
N ARG A 138 -9.66 -15.95 -29.44
CA ARG A 138 -8.38 -16.45 -28.94
C ARG A 138 -7.29 -16.18 -29.96
N VAL A 139 -6.15 -15.71 -29.48
CA VAL A 139 -5.00 -15.33 -30.31
C VAL A 139 -3.74 -15.96 -29.74
N SER A 140 -2.87 -16.45 -30.62
CA SER A 140 -1.54 -16.97 -30.28
C SER A 140 -0.52 -16.17 -31.10
N VAL A 141 0.40 -15.48 -30.42
CA VAL A 141 1.40 -14.59 -31.06
C VAL A 141 2.79 -15.10 -30.72
N ARG A 142 3.55 -15.47 -31.74
CA ARG A 142 4.94 -15.93 -31.60
C ARG A 142 5.90 -14.83 -31.99
N VAL A 143 6.90 -14.57 -31.16
CA VAL A 143 7.97 -13.60 -31.41
C VAL A 143 9.31 -14.31 -31.31
N ARG A 144 10.15 -14.17 -32.34
CA ARG A 144 11.54 -14.66 -32.34
C ARG A 144 12.53 -13.51 -32.44
N TYR A 145 13.49 -13.51 -31.53
CA TYR A 145 14.38 -12.39 -31.28
C TYR A 145 15.75 -12.85 -30.77
N SER A 146 16.76 -11.99 -30.85
CA SER A 146 18.09 -12.28 -30.31
C SER A 146 18.81 -11.01 -29.90
N GLY A 147 19.56 -11.05 -28.80
CA GLY A 147 20.24 -9.86 -28.28
C GLY A 147 21.08 -10.12 -27.04
N GLN A 148 21.83 -9.09 -26.64
CA GLN A 148 22.35 -8.98 -25.28
C GLN A 148 21.31 -8.16 -24.50
N PRO A 149 20.70 -8.71 -23.43
CA PRO A 149 19.72 -7.96 -22.66
C PRO A 149 20.36 -6.73 -22.02
N VAL A 150 19.58 -5.65 -21.96
CA VAL A 150 19.97 -4.46 -21.19
C VAL A 150 19.78 -4.73 -19.69
N ARG A 151 20.37 -3.88 -18.86
CA ARG A 151 20.38 -4.02 -17.39
C ARG A 151 19.71 -2.81 -16.76
N THR A 152 18.41 -2.62 -16.99
CA THR A 152 17.64 -1.52 -16.40
C THR A 152 17.26 -1.80 -14.94
N GLY A 153 16.70 -0.81 -14.24
CA GLY A 153 16.27 -0.94 -12.85
C GLY A 153 17.41 -1.41 -11.93
N PHE A 154 17.23 -2.58 -11.33
CA PHE A 154 18.21 -3.23 -10.44
C PHE A 154 19.16 -4.21 -11.14
N GLY A 155 18.98 -4.45 -12.44
CA GLY A 155 19.88 -5.28 -13.26
C GLY A 155 19.18 -6.15 -14.30
N SER A 156 17.87 -6.40 -14.12
CA SER A 156 16.93 -7.11 -15.01
C SER A 156 17.33 -8.50 -15.52
N PHE A 157 18.39 -8.60 -16.32
CA PHE A 157 19.02 -9.85 -16.71
C PHE A 157 20.54 -9.71 -16.78
N VAL A 158 21.24 -10.29 -15.80
CA VAL A 158 22.66 -10.04 -15.54
C VAL A 158 23.51 -11.25 -15.88
N PHE A 159 24.45 -11.07 -16.82
CA PHE A 159 25.62 -11.93 -16.96
C PHE A 159 26.74 -11.44 -16.03
N SER A 160 27.31 -12.38 -15.26
CA SER A 160 28.29 -12.15 -14.21
C SER A 160 29.14 -13.41 -13.96
N SER A 161 29.88 -13.48 -12.86
CA SER A 161 30.55 -14.71 -12.42
C SER A 161 30.70 -14.78 -10.90
N HIS A 162 30.83 -16.01 -10.38
CA HIS A 162 31.26 -16.30 -9.02
C HIS A 162 32.40 -17.32 -9.09
N SER A 163 33.48 -17.15 -8.31
CA SER A 163 34.62 -18.09 -8.29
C SER A 163 35.09 -18.54 -9.69
N GLU A 164 35.26 -17.56 -10.59
CA GLU A 164 35.62 -17.73 -12.02
C GLU A 164 34.64 -18.56 -12.89
N THR A 165 33.48 -18.96 -12.35
CA THR A 165 32.40 -19.64 -13.08
C THR A 165 31.34 -18.63 -13.55
N PRO A 166 30.91 -18.66 -14.83
CA PRO A 166 29.84 -17.79 -15.33
C PRO A 166 28.53 -17.97 -14.57
N TRP A 167 27.86 -16.86 -14.28
CA TRP A 167 26.65 -16.79 -13.47
C TRP A 167 25.64 -15.85 -14.11
N VAL A 168 24.46 -16.37 -14.42
CA VAL A 168 23.35 -15.60 -15.00
C VAL A 168 22.20 -15.56 -14.00
N TRP A 169 21.56 -14.41 -13.85
CA TRP A 169 20.37 -14.26 -13.02
C TRP A 169 19.48 -13.09 -13.48
N SER A 170 18.18 -13.24 -13.30
CA SER A 170 17.19 -12.18 -13.52
C SER A 170 16.83 -11.42 -12.24
N LEU A 171 16.27 -10.22 -12.39
CA LEU A 171 15.54 -9.46 -11.36
C LEU A 171 14.62 -8.47 -12.08
N SER A 172 13.42 -8.93 -12.46
CA SER A 172 12.57 -8.22 -13.42
C SER A 172 11.69 -7.11 -12.80
N GLU A 173 11.72 -6.90 -11.49
CA GLU A 173 10.93 -5.85 -10.82
C GLU A 173 11.55 -4.45 -10.98
N PRO A 174 10.75 -3.37 -11.16
CA PRO A 174 9.32 -3.34 -11.48
C PRO A 174 9.02 -3.31 -13.00
N TYR A 175 10.03 -3.08 -13.84
CA TYR A 175 9.89 -2.83 -15.29
C TYR A 175 10.95 -3.56 -16.15
N GLY A 176 11.51 -4.65 -15.63
CA GLY A 176 12.69 -5.32 -16.17
C GLY A 176 12.41 -6.57 -17.02
N ALA A 177 11.16 -7.06 -17.10
CA ALA A 177 10.86 -8.27 -17.90
C ALA A 177 11.10 -8.03 -19.40
N ARG A 178 10.73 -6.83 -19.87
CA ARG A 178 10.93 -6.35 -21.25
C ARG A 178 12.39 -6.27 -21.70
N ASP A 179 13.35 -6.34 -20.78
CA ASP A 179 14.78 -6.30 -21.12
C ASP A 179 15.28 -7.61 -21.73
N TRP A 180 14.57 -8.72 -21.50
CA TRP A 180 15.00 -10.06 -21.94
C TRP A 180 13.90 -10.91 -22.60
N PHE A 181 12.60 -10.60 -22.45
CA PHE A 181 11.53 -11.24 -23.21
C PHE A 181 10.32 -10.34 -23.54
N PRO A 182 9.65 -10.54 -24.69
CA PRO A 182 8.45 -9.80 -25.05
C PRO A 182 7.28 -10.20 -24.15
N CYS A 183 6.69 -9.20 -23.49
CA CYS A 183 5.62 -9.40 -22.51
C CYS A 183 4.69 -8.18 -22.43
N LYS A 184 3.69 -8.27 -21.55
CA LYS A 184 2.97 -7.11 -21.01
C LYS A 184 3.59 -6.78 -19.66
N ASP A 185 4.44 -5.76 -19.61
CA ASP A 185 5.33 -5.51 -18.48
C ASP A 185 4.67 -4.66 -17.38
N HIS A 186 3.56 -5.17 -16.84
CA HIS A 186 2.79 -4.52 -15.78
C HIS A 186 2.01 -5.56 -14.94
N PRO A 187 1.94 -5.45 -13.61
CA PRO A 187 1.37 -6.49 -12.74
C PRO A 187 -0.14 -6.74 -12.91
N THR A 188 -0.88 -5.87 -13.60
CA THR A 188 -2.35 -6.00 -13.80
C THR A 188 -2.78 -7.26 -14.53
N ASP A 189 -1.92 -7.82 -15.38
CA ASP A 189 -2.25 -8.90 -16.30
C ASP A 189 -1.36 -10.10 -15.99
N LYS A 190 -1.97 -11.14 -15.40
CA LYS A 190 -1.28 -12.34 -14.94
C LYS A 190 -1.66 -13.51 -15.82
N ALA A 191 -0.69 -14.06 -16.54
CA ALA A 191 -0.91 -15.26 -17.35
C ALA A 191 -1.27 -16.44 -16.45
N ASP A 192 -2.35 -17.18 -16.77
CA ASP A 192 -2.83 -18.34 -15.99
C ASP A 192 -1.74 -19.38 -15.69
N SER A 193 -0.73 -19.45 -16.57
CA SER A 193 0.41 -20.37 -16.46
C SER A 193 1.59 -19.93 -17.35
N ALA A 194 2.76 -20.52 -17.13
CA ALA A 194 3.92 -20.32 -17.99
C ALA A 194 4.75 -21.61 -18.18
N ASN A 195 5.41 -21.74 -19.33
CA ASN A 195 6.54 -22.65 -19.53
C ASN A 195 7.82 -21.82 -19.63
N ILE A 196 8.87 -22.26 -18.94
CA ILE A 196 10.21 -21.65 -19.06
C ILE A 196 11.19 -22.75 -19.50
N THR A 197 11.57 -22.72 -20.78
CA THR A 197 12.43 -23.70 -21.43
C THR A 197 13.80 -23.07 -21.68
N ILE A 198 14.83 -23.55 -20.98
CA ILE A 198 16.18 -22.95 -21.01
C ILE A 198 17.22 -23.93 -21.52
N THR A 199 17.82 -23.62 -22.67
CA THR A 199 18.99 -24.30 -23.23
C THR A 199 20.28 -23.55 -22.83
N VAL A 200 21.25 -24.28 -22.29
CA VAL A 200 22.55 -23.75 -21.84
C VAL A 200 23.62 -24.87 -21.85
N ASP A 201 24.91 -24.54 -21.75
CA ASP A 201 26.01 -25.52 -21.56
C ASP A 201 25.70 -26.52 -20.43
N SER A 202 25.84 -27.80 -20.76
CA SER A 202 25.52 -28.98 -19.94
C SER A 202 26.20 -29.04 -18.57
N ARG A 203 27.21 -28.20 -18.31
CA ARG A 203 27.86 -28.03 -17.00
C ARG A 203 27.01 -27.28 -15.96
N PHE A 204 26.00 -26.52 -16.38
CA PHE A 204 25.20 -25.66 -15.51
C PHE A 204 23.89 -26.31 -15.09
N SER A 205 23.32 -25.80 -13.99
CA SER A 205 21.93 -26.03 -13.56
C SER A 205 21.13 -24.75 -13.72
N VAL A 206 19.85 -24.87 -14.09
CA VAL A 206 18.91 -23.75 -14.20
C VAL A 206 17.88 -23.86 -13.07
N ALA A 207 17.66 -22.78 -12.33
CA ALA A 207 16.53 -22.58 -11.42
C ALA A 207 15.49 -21.63 -12.06
N SER A 208 14.20 -21.93 -11.88
CA SER A 208 13.08 -21.14 -12.40
C SER A 208 11.76 -21.48 -11.66
N ASN A 209 10.66 -20.86 -12.10
CA ASN A 209 9.33 -20.95 -11.49
C ASN A 209 8.68 -22.34 -11.70
N GLY A 210 7.71 -22.65 -10.86
CA GLY A 210 6.96 -23.91 -10.85
C GLY A 210 7.82 -25.17 -10.76
N ASN A 211 7.36 -26.25 -11.39
CA ASN A 211 7.97 -27.58 -11.35
C ASN A 211 8.95 -27.85 -12.50
N LEU A 212 10.04 -28.56 -12.23
CA LEU A 212 10.94 -29.08 -13.26
C LEU A 212 10.34 -30.35 -13.89
N ALA A 213 9.80 -30.23 -15.10
CA ALA A 213 9.17 -31.35 -15.79
C ALA A 213 10.18 -32.30 -16.46
N ALA A 214 11.30 -31.77 -16.98
CA ALA A 214 12.36 -32.55 -17.61
C ALA A 214 13.70 -31.81 -17.70
N ILE A 215 14.78 -32.57 -17.85
CA ILE A 215 16.05 -32.10 -18.42
C ILE A 215 16.39 -33.02 -19.61
N MET A 216 16.69 -32.43 -20.76
CA MET A 216 17.16 -33.13 -21.95
C MET A 216 18.64 -32.84 -22.19
N ASP A 217 19.42 -33.87 -22.49
CA ASP A 217 20.77 -33.74 -23.04
C ASP A 217 20.66 -33.67 -24.56
N ASN A 218 21.21 -32.62 -25.18
CA ASN A 218 21.06 -32.36 -26.61
C ASN A 218 22.13 -33.06 -27.44
N GLY A 219 23.13 -33.70 -26.81
CA GLY A 219 24.23 -34.42 -27.48
C GLY A 219 25.29 -33.54 -28.14
N ASP A 220 25.14 -32.21 -28.08
CA ASP A 220 26.06 -31.20 -28.63
C ASP A 220 26.93 -30.51 -27.55
N GLY A 221 26.70 -30.83 -26.27
CA GLY A 221 27.33 -30.17 -25.12
C GLY A 221 26.39 -29.24 -24.35
N THR A 222 25.16 -29.02 -24.82
CA THR A 222 24.10 -28.27 -24.12
C THR A 222 23.07 -29.19 -23.46
N LYS A 223 22.30 -28.63 -22.52
CA LYS A 223 21.10 -29.24 -21.94
C LYS A 223 19.94 -28.26 -21.98
N THR A 224 18.74 -28.77 -22.25
CA THR A 224 17.50 -28.02 -22.16
C THR A 224 16.72 -28.42 -20.90
N HIS A 225 16.45 -27.44 -20.03
CA HIS A 225 15.65 -27.60 -18.82
C HIS A 225 14.22 -27.12 -19.09
N PHE A 226 13.21 -27.89 -18.69
CA PHE A 226 11.81 -27.60 -18.95
C PHE A 226 11.07 -27.33 -17.63
N TRP A 227 10.89 -26.06 -17.29
CA TRP A 227 10.16 -25.61 -16.11
C TRP A 227 8.71 -25.27 -16.46
N GLN A 228 7.80 -25.53 -15.52
CA GLN A 228 6.35 -25.46 -15.71
C GLN A 228 5.67 -24.83 -14.49
N GLU A 229 5.21 -23.60 -14.65
CA GLU A 229 4.39 -22.84 -13.71
C GLU A 229 2.91 -23.00 -14.09
N ARG A 230 2.05 -23.36 -13.14
CA ARG A 230 0.64 -23.73 -13.35
C ARG A 230 -0.35 -22.94 -12.49
N TYR A 231 0.15 -21.90 -11.81
CA TYR A 231 -0.66 -20.88 -11.17
C TYR A 231 -0.47 -19.52 -11.88
N PRO A 232 -1.46 -18.61 -11.80
CA PRO A 232 -1.35 -17.32 -12.47
C PRO A 232 -0.16 -16.48 -11.97
N ILE A 233 0.66 -16.00 -12.90
CA ILE A 233 1.96 -15.35 -12.64
C ILE A 233 2.09 -14.00 -13.37
N ALA A 234 2.70 -13.00 -12.70
CA ALA A 234 2.99 -11.69 -13.29
C ALA A 234 4.36 -11.70 -14.02
N SER A 235 4.52 -10.86 -15.05
CA SER A 235 5.76 -10.81 -15.87
C SER A 235 7.04 -10.66 -15.05
N TYR A 236 7.00 -9.83 -14.00
CA TYR A 236 8.16 -9.50 -13.16
C TYR A 236 8.60 -10.64 -12.23
N LEU A 237 7.73 -11.62 -11.99
CA LEU A 237 8.01 -12.78 -11.13
C LEU A 237 8.64 -13.95 -11.88
N ILE A 238 8.60 -13.94 -13.22
CA ILE A 238 9.24 -14.95 -14.05
C ILE A 238 10.76 -14.80 -13.94
N SER A 239 11.44 -15.90 -13.63
CA SER A 239 12.82 -15.92 -13.18
C SER A 239 13.67 -16.96 -13.89
N VAL A 240 14.96 -16.64 -14.08
CA VAL A 240 15.97 -17.54 -14.62
C VAL A 240 17.27 -17.30 -13.85
N ALA A 241 17.78 -18.32 -13.16
CA ALA A 241 19.08 -18.27 -12.50
C ALA A 241 19.93 -19.49 -12.89
N ILE A 242 21.19 -19.27 -13.28
CA ILE A 242 22.04 -20.27 -13.93
C ILE A 242 23.49 -20.18 -13.44
N THR A 243 23.98 -21.25 -12.80
CA THR A 243 25.42 -21.54 -12.62
C THR A 243 25.60 -23.03 -12.25
N ASN A 244 26.78 -23.44 -11.78
CA ASN A 244 27.15 -24.78 -11.31
C ASN A 244 26.53 -25.14 -9.93
N TYR A 245 25.30 -24.69 -9.67
CA TYR A 245 24.62 -24.78 -8.38
C TYR A 245 24.71 -26.17 -7.74
N LYS A 246 24.92 -26.18 -6.42
CA LYS A 246 24.57 -27.33 -5.59
C LYS A 246 23.07 -27.29 -5.30
N GLN A 247 22.42 -28.44 -5.46
CA GLN A 247 20.99 -28.60 -5.25
C GLN A 247 20.72 -29.48 -4.03
N PHE A 248 19.77 -29.08 -3.18
CA PHE A 248 19.30 -29.90 -2.06
C PHE A 248 17.87 -29.53 -1.66
N SER A 249 17.11 -30.52 -1.17
CA SER A 249 15.68 -30.38 -0.88
C SER A 249 15.37 -30.53 0.61
N HIS A 250 14.43 -29.72 1.08
CA HIS A 250 13.64 -29.99 2.27
C HIS A 250 12.19 -30.29 1.86
N TRP A 251 11.34 -30.70 2.81
CA TRP A 251 9.96 -31.09 2.53
C TRP A 251 9.01 -30.44 3.53
N PHE A 252 8.00 -29.73 3.04
CA PHE A 252 6.94 -29.15 3.84
C PHE A 252 5.76 -30.13 3.92
N GLN A 253 5.59 -30.76 5.09
CA GLN A 253 4.59 -31.79 5.35
C GLN A 253 3.27 -31.15 5.82
N TYR A 254 2.47 -30.65 4.87
CA TYR A 254 1.25 -29.89 5.14
C TYR A 254 0.00 -30.76 5.46
N SER A 255 0.13 -32.09 5.30
CA SER A 255 -0.92 -33.10 5.54
C SER A 255 -0.28 -34.35 6.17
N SER A 256 -1.08 -35.26 6.73
CA SER A 256 -0.55 -36.56 7.18
C SER A 256 -0.02 -37.44 6.04
N ASN A 257 -0.43 -37.16 4.81
CA ASN A 257 -0.16 -37.98 3.62
C ASN A 257 0.58 -37.21 2.52
N ASP A 258 0.48 -35.87 2.52
CA ASP A 258 0.91 -35.01 1.41
C ASP A 258 1.98 -34.01 1.87
N SER A 259 2.96 -33.78 0.99
CA SER A 259 4.07 -32.85 1.21
C SER A 259 4.45 -32.12 -0.08
N MET A 260 5.08 -30.96 0.07
CA MET A 260 5.62 -30.13 -1.02
C MET A 260 7.15 -30.09 -0.92
N GLU A 261 7.84 -30.09 -2.06
CA GLU A 261 9.29 -29.92 -2.09
C GLU A 261 9.70 -28.46 -1.83
N VAL A 262 10.77 -28.27 -1.07
CA VAL A 262 11.46 -26.99 -0.87
C VAL A 262 12.86 -27.13 -1.46
N LEU A 263 13.01 -26.87 -2.76
CA LEU A 263 14.20 -27.16 -3.57
C LEU A 263 15.13 -25.95 -3.66
N ASN A 264 16.38 -26.10 -3.21
CA ASN A 264 17.33 -25.00 -3.05
C ASN A 264 18.50 -25.13 -4.04
N PHE A 265 18.85 -24.03 -4.70
CA PHE A 265 19.94 -23.91 -5.67
C PHE A 265 20.98 -22.91 -5.15
N VAL A 266 22.11 -23.40 -4.64
CA VAL A 266 23.09 -22.54 -3.92
C VAL A 266 24.49 -22.66 -4.49
N LEU A 267 25.30 -21.62 -4.33
CA LEU A 267 26.68 -21.62 -4.81
C LEU A 267 27.49 -22.70 -4.06
N PRO A 268 28.37 -23.47 -4.74
CA PRO A 268 29.17 -24.52 -4.10
C PRO A 268 29.94 -24.04 -2.86
N GLU A 269 30.45 -22.80 -2.88
CA GLU A 269 31.17 -22.16 -1.77
C GLU A 269 30.26 -21.70 -0.61
N ARG A 270 28.94 -21.63 -0.81
CA ARG A 270 27.93 -21.28 0.22
C ARG A 270 27.15 -22.48 0.76
N TYR A 271 27.27 -23.66 0.14
CA TYR A 271 26.45 -24.85 0.45
C TYR A 271 26.35 -25.18 1.96
N ALA A 272 27.49 -25.22 2.67
CA ALA A 272 27.52 -25.63 4.07
C ALA A 272 26.77 -24.68 5.03
N SER A 273 26.68 -23.38 4.72
CA SER A 273 25.86 -22.45 5.50
C SER A 273 24.40 -22.43 5.04
N ALA A 274 24.15 -22.71 3.76
CA ALA A 274 22.80 -22.85 3.22
C ALA A 274 22.04 -24.03 3.83
N GLU A 275 22.65 -25.23 3.84
CA GLU A 275 22.05 -26.49 4.29
C GLU A 275 21.55 -26.42 5.75
N THR A 276 22.24 -25.65 6.60
CA THR A 276 21.82 -25.40 8.00
C THR A 276 20.77 -24.29 8.13
N SER A 277 20.74 -23.32 7.20
CA SER A 277 19.93 -22.11 7.35
C SER A 277 18.58 -22.21 6.65
N LEU A 278 18.55 -22.73 5.42
CA LEU A 278 17.33 -22.89 4.62
C LEU A 278 16.41 -23.99 5.17
N ALA A 279 16.93 -24.87 6.04
CA ALA A 279 16.12 -25.81 6.82
C ALA A 279 15.04 -25.13 7.69
N LYS A 280 15.23 -23.84 8.03
CA LYS A 280 14.26 -23.07 8.82
C LYS A 280 13.01 -22.67 8.04
N THR A 281 13.10 -22.60 6.71
CA THR A 281 12.01 -22.20 5.82
C THR A 281 10.77 -23.08 5.95
N VAL A 282 10.93 -24.39 6.24
CA VAL A 282 9.79 -25.28 6.51
C VAL A 282 8.95 -24.77 7.69
N GLY A 283 9.62 -24.31 8.76
CA GLY A 283 8.94 -23.70 9.92
C GLY A 283 8.40 -22.29 9.67
N MET A 284 8.79 -21.63 8.58
CA MET A 284 8.19 -20.37 8.13
C MET A 284 6.92 -20.66 7.30
N LEU A 285 6.98 -21.67 6.41
CA LEU A 285 5.83 -22.20 5.66
C LEU A 285 4.70 -22.67 6.58
N GLU A 286 5.04 -23.37 7.66
CA GLU A 286 4.10 -23.73 8.74
C GLU A 286 3.43 -22.48 9.34
N ILE A 287 4.22 -21.52 9.83
CA ILE A 287 3.73 -20.32 10.54
C ILE A 287 2.85 -19.44 9.65
N PHE A 288 3.20 -19.27 8.37
CA PHE A 288 2.41 -18.47 7.43
C PHE A 288 1.18 -19.21 6.91
N SER A 289 1.25 -20.53 6.71
CA SER A 289 0.07 -21.33 6.36
C SER A 289 -1.00 -21.30 7.47
N ASP A 290 -0.59 -21.29 8.74
CA ASP A 290 -1.46 -21.12 9.91
C ASP A 290 -2.08 -19.70 10.01
N LEU A 291 -1.41 -18.68 9.48
CA LEU A 291 -1.82 -17.27 9.61
C LEU A 291 -2.66 -16.78 8.42
N PHE A 292 -2.31 -17.19 7.21
CA PHE A 292 -2.87 -16.67 5.96
C PHE A 292 -3.68 -17.73 5.19
N GLY A 293 -3.66 -19.00 5.62
CA GLY A 293 -4.15 -20.14 4.85
C GLY A 293 -3.02 -20.78 4.05
N MET A 294 -3.26 -22.01 3.58
CA MET A 294 -2.25 -22.88 2.94
C MET A 294 -1.37 -22.15 1.93
N TYR A 295 -0.07 -22.47 1.90
CA TYR A 295 0.86 -21.98 0.88
C TYR A 295 0.23 -22.12 -0.53
N PRO A 296 0.14 -21.04 -1.33
CA PRO A 296 -0.74 -21.05 -2.50
C PRO A 296 -0.26 -22.00 -3.60
N PHE A 297 1.04 -22.04 -3.84
CA PHE A 297 1.67 -22.83 -4.90
C PHE A 297 1.95 -24.31 -4.49
N VAL A 298 1.22 -24.83 -3.49
CA VAL A 298 1.46 -26.13 -2.82
C VAL A 298 1.40 -27.38 -3.72
N LYS A 299 0.89 -27.27 -4.95
CA LYS A 299 0.94 -28.36 -5.96
C LYS A 299 2.26 -28.41 -6.72
N GLU A 300 3.14 -27.46 -6.48
CA GLU A 300 4.45 -27.34 -7.11
C GLU A 300 5.55 -27.41 -6.05
N LYS A 301 6.32 -26.34 -5.89
CA LYS A 301 7.42 -26.24 -4.94
C LYS A 301 7.47 -24.86 -4.30
N TYR A 302 8.30 -24.75 -3.27
CA TYR A 302 8.99 -23.51 -2.94
C TYR A 302 10.51 -23.75 -3.03
N GLY A 303 11.32 -22.73 -2.82
CA GLY A 303 12.76 -22.88 -2.91
C GLY A 303 13.50 -21.55 -2.79
N HIS A 304 14.82 -21.62 -2.86
CA HIS A 304 15.66 -20.44 -2.99
C HIS A 304 16.74 -20.66 -4.03
N ALA A 305 17.08 -19.62 -4.78
CA ALA A 305 18.23 -19.58 -5.68
C ALA A 305 19.23 -18.51 -5.21
N ASP A 306 20.52 -18.85 -5.12
CA ASP A 306 21.55 -17.83 -4.93
C ASP A 306 21.68 -16.96 -6.20
N PHE A 307 21.57 -15.64 -6.07
CA PHE A 307 21.78 -14.68 -7.17
C PHE A 307 22.74 -13.53 -6.80
N GLY A 308 23.10 -12.68 -7.77
CA GLY A 308 24.17 -11.67 -7.60
C GLY A 308 23.73 -10.26 -7.20
N PHE A 309 22.43 -10.00 -6.98
CA PHE A 309 21.94 -8.68 -6.55
C PHE A 309 22.10 -8.47 -5.04
N GLY A 310 22.32 -7.22 -4.60
CA GLY A 310 22.62 -6.85 -3.20
C GLY A 310 21.47 -6.96 -2.19
N GLY A 311 20.56 -7.91 -2.36
CA GLY A 311 19.38 -8.13 -1.52
C GLY A 311 18.79 -9.52 -1.74
N ALA A 312 17.47 -9.56 -1.94
CA ALA A 312 16.69 -10.71 -2.37
C ALA A 312 15.60 -10.26 -3.37
N MET A 313 14.75 -11.18 -3.84
CA MET A 313 13.65 -10.97 -4.79
C MET A 313 12.67 -12.14 -4.69
N GLU A 314 11.36 -11.87 -4.62
CA GLU A 314 10.36 -12.88 -4.24
C GLU A 314 10.03 -13.94 -5.30
N HIS A 315 10.52 -13.81 -6.55
CA HIS A 315 10.27 -14.67 -7.73
C HIS A 315 9.47 -15.97 -7.47
N GLN A 316 8.20 -15.98 -7.87
CA GLN A 316 7.20 -17.01 -7.55
C GLN A 316 7.73 -18.45 -7.54
N THR A 317 7.58 -19.15 -6.40
CA THR A 317 8.09 -20.52 -6.10
C THR A 317 9.62 -20.69 -6.00
N ILE A 318 10.44 -19.63 -6.15
CA ILE A 318 11.91 -19.72 -6.21
C ILE A 318 12.63 -18.40 -5.82
N THR A 319 12.40 -17.93 -4.60
CA THR A 319 13.06 -16.74 -4.02
C THR A 319 14.54 -16.64 -4.36
N SER A 320 14.94 -15.53 -4.97
CA SER A 320 16.36 -15.28 -5.29
C SER A 320 17.02 -14.48 -4.17
N THR A 321 18.20 -14.89 -3.68
CA THR A 321 18.78 -14.30 -2.45
C THR A 321 20.30 -14.27 -2.40
N THR A 322 20.87 -13.29 -1.69
CA THR A 322 22.28 -13.28 -1.25
C THR A 322 22.49 -13.65 0.23
N THR A 323 21.42 -13.93 0.97
CA THR A 323 21.46 -14.08 2.42
C THR A 323 20.54 -15.19 2.94
N TYR A 324 20.93 -15.81 4.05
CA TYR A 324 20.14 -16.83 4.74
C TYR A 324 19.70 -16.36 6.14
N GLN A 325 19.60 -15.04 6.33
CA GLN A 325 19.08 -14.43 7.56
C GLN A 325 17.56 -14.61 7.62
N GLU A 326 17.06 -15.01 8.79
CA GLU A 326 15.66 -15.44 8.94
C GLU A 326 14.64 -14.33 8.68
N GLY A 327 14.99 -13.07 8.92
CA GLY A 327 14.17 -11.91 8.55
C GLY A 327 13.87 -11.92 7.06
N VAL A 328 14.90 -11.74 6.22
CA VAL A 328 14.79 -11.79 4.76
C VAL A 328 14.10 -13.09 4.30
N LEU A 329 14.53 -14.28 4.73
CA LEU A 329 13.87 -15.53 4.33
C LEU A 329 12.37 -15.59 4.66
N SER A 330 11.92 -14.87 5.69
CA SER A 330 10.50 -14.74 6.05
C SER A 330 9.79 -13.56 5.36
N HIS A 331 10.52 -12.55 4.87
CA HIS A 331 10.01 -11.49 3.99
C HIS A 331 9.68 -12.08 2.61
N GLU A 332 10.67 -12.69 1.95
CA GLU A 332 10.52 -13.30 0.62
C GLU A 332 9.46 -14.40 0.57
N LEU A 333 9.34 -15.20 1.64
CA LEU A 333 8.32 -16.23 1.71
C LEU A 333 6.90 -15.63 1.92
N ALA A 334 6.77 -14.51 2.62
CA ALA A 334 5.47 -13.88 2.83
C ALA A 334 4.91 -13.26 1.53
N HIS A 335 5.79 -12.79 0.64
CA HIS A 335 5.40 -12.33 -0.70
C HIS A 335 4.67 -13.39 -1.53
N GLN A 336 4.93 -14.68 -1.28
CA GLN A 336 4.22 -15.78 -1.94
C GLN A 336 2.69 -15.69 -1.76
N TRP A 337 2.22 -15.12 -0.65
CA TRP A 337 0.81 -14.75 -0.45
C TRP A 337 0.51 -13.30 -0.89
N PHE A 338 1.41 -12.35 -0.59
CA PHE A 338 1.19 -10.91 -0.74
C PHE A 338 2.28 -10.27 -1.62
N GLY A 339 2.08 -10.34 -2.94
CA GLY A 339 3.09 -10.07 -3.97
C GLY A 339 2.88 -11.00 -5.16
N ASP A 340 3.00 -12.30 -4.91
CA ASP A 340 2.83 -13.33 -5.93
C ASP A 340 1.36 -13.70 -6.13
N MET A 341 0.74 -14.37 -5.14
CA MET A 341 -0.66 -14.80 -5.25
C MET A 341 -1.59 -13.60 -5.36
N ILE A 342 -1.44 -12.60 -4.50
CA ILE A 342 -2.19 -11.34 -4.57
C ILE A 342 -1.20 -10.23 -4.85
N THR A 343 -1.04 -9.87 -6.11
CA THR A 343 -0.12 -8.81 -6.55
C THR A 343 -0.76 -7.43 -6.39
N CYS A 344 0.03 -6.39 -6.10
CA CYS A 344 -0.45 -5.01 -6.19
C CYS A 344 -0.98 -4.71 -7.60
N ARG A 345 -2.18 -4.12 -7.70
CA ARG A 345 -2.84 -3.80 -8.98
C ARG A 345 -2.07 -2.78 -9.81
N THR A 346 -1.39 -1.86 -9.14
CA THR A 346 -0.49 -0.90 -9.77
C THR A 346 0.70 -0.68 -8.84
N TRP A 347 1.83 -0.23 -9.38
CA TRP A 347 3.01 0.06 -8.57
C TRP A 347 2.77 1.17 -7.52
N GLN A 348 1.75 2.01 -7.70
CA GLN A 348 1.28 2.95 -6.68
C GLN A 348 0.82 2.23 -5.38
N ASP A 349 0.28 1.01 -5.48
CA ASP A 349 -0.20 0.16 -4.38
C ASP A 349 0.87 -0.80 -3.81
N LEU A 350 2.14 -0.70 -4.22
CA LEU A 350 3.23 -1.64 -3.83
C LEU A 350 3.37 -1.92 -2.32
N TRP A 351 2.89 -1.01 -1.46
CA TRP A 351 2.85 -1.23 -0.01
C TRP A 351 2.03 -2.48 0.40
N LEU A 352 1.12 -2.97 -0.46
CA LEU A 352 0.39 -4.22 -0.28
C LEU A 352 1.28 -5.47 -0.41
N ASN A 353 2.36 -5.40 -1.19
CA ASN A 353 3.39 -6.44 -1.21
C ASN A 353 4.32 -6.22 0.00
N GLU A 354 5.11 -5.15 -0.07
CA GLU A 354 6.29 -4.92 0.77
C GLU A 354 5.95 -4.60 2.23
N GLY A 355 4.82 -3.92 2.47
CA GLY A 355 4.33 -3.66 3.82
C GLY A 355 3.82 -4.92 4.52
N PHE A 356 3.25 -5.87 3.77
CA PHE A 356 2.81 -7.17 4.28
C PHE A 356 3.99 -8.10 4.55
N ALA A 357 4.96 -8.17 3.62
CA ALA A 357 6.18 -8.94 3.81
C ALA A 357 7.01 -8.42 5.01
N GLN A 358 7.23 -7.11 5.10
CA GLN A 358 7.98 -6.49 6.21
C GLN A 358 7.26 -6.65 7.56
N TYR A 359 5.92 -6.70 7.58
CA TYR A 359 5.15 -7.04 8.79
C TYR A 359 5.20 -8.53 9.12
N SER A 360 5.30 -9.39 8.11
CA SER A 360 5.37 -10.84 8.28
C SER A 360 6.69 -11.30 8.88
N GLU A 361 7.80 -10.58 8.67
CA GLU A 361 9.02 -10.73 9.49
C GLU A 361 8.72 -10.59 10.98
N ALA A 362 7.99 -9.54 11.37
CA ALA A 362 7.63 -9.29 12.77
C ALA A 362 6.74 -10.43 13.30
N LEU A 363 5.76 -10.87 12.52
CA LEU A 363 4.88 -11.99 12.86
C LEU A 363 5.64 -13.30 13.02
N TYR A 364 6.58 -13.62 12.12
CA TYR A 364 7.46 -14.79 12.22
C TYR A 364 8.28 -14.75 13.51
N MET A 365 8.97 -13.63 13.77
CA MET A 365 9.74 -13.45 15.01
C MET A 365 8.85 -13.65 16.25
N GLY A 366 7.66 -13.03 16.26
CA GLY A 366 6.68 -13.19 17.34
C GLY A 366 6.21 -14.63 17.56
N LYS A 367 5.94 -15.38 16.49
CA LYS A 367 5.48 -16.78 16.53
C LYS A 367 6.60 -17.75 16.91
N LYS A 368 7.82 -17.51 16.42
CA LYS A 368 8.99 -18.39 16.59
C LYS A 368 9.73 -18.16 17.91
N TYR A 369 9.85 -16.90 18.34
CA TYR A 369 10.69 -16.48 19.47
C TYR A 369 9.94 -15.69 20.56
N GLY A 370 8.66 -15.36 20.34
CA GLY A 370 7.75 -14.81 21.35
C GLY A 370 7.50 -13.30 21.23
N ASP A 371 6.45 -12.84 21.90
CA ASP A 371 5.92 -11.45 21.86
C ASP A 371 6.97 -10.36 22.14
N SER A 372 7.99 -10.64 22.97
CA SER A 372 9.11 -9.71 23.19
C SER A 372 9.91 -9.43 21.92
N THR A 373 10.12 -10.43 21.06
CA THR A 373 10.84 -10.26 19.79
C THR A 373 9.97 -9.60 18.72
N TYR A 374 8.67 -9.88 18.66
CA TYR A 374 7.71 -9.09 17.87
C TYR A 374 7.77 -7.61 18.23
N LYS A 375 7.73 -7.29 19.53
CA LYS A 375 7.80 -5.92 20.04
C LYS A 375 9.15 -5.25 19.77
N LEU A 376 10.27 -5.97 19.90
CA LEU A 376 11.59 -5.44 19.53
C LEU A 376 11.66 -5.12 18.02
N TYR A 377 11.14 -6.02 17.18
CA TYR A 377 11.11 -5.84 15.74
C TYR A 377 10.24 -4.63 15.34
N ILE A 378 8.95 -4.64 15.69
CA ILE A 378 8.01 -3.62 15.20
C ILE A 378 8.31 -2.22 15.77
N ASN A 379 8.92 -2.13 16.96
CA ASN A 379 9.41 -0.84 17.49
C ASN A 379 10.61 -0.29 16.71
N ALA A 380 11.41 -1.14 16.06
CA ALA A 380 12.45 -0.69 15.13
C ALA A 380 11.81 -0.12 13.85
N GLU A 381 10.78 -0.76 13.32
CA GLU A 381 10.05 -0.30 12.13
C GLU A 381 9.29 1.00 12.38
N LEU A 382 8.59 1.12 13.51
CA LEU A 382 8.02 2.39 13.99
C LEU A 382 9.10 3.47 14.17
N GLY A 383 10.33 3.07 14.52
CA GLY A 383 11.51 3.93 14.56
C GLY A 383 11.95 4.44 13.17
N LYS A 384 12.03 3.56 12.18
CA LYS A 384 12.34 3.90 10.77
C LYS A 384 11.23 4.78 10.17
N ALA A 385 9.97 4.36 10.30
CA ALA A 385 8.77 4.97 9.74
C ALA A 385 8.55 6.44 10.16
N ARG A 386 9.04 6.84 11.35
CA ARG A 386 9.10 8.25 11.79
C ARG A 386 9.92 9.18 10.88
N ASN A 387 10.65 8.62 9.91
CA ASN A 387 11.48 9.32 8.93
C ASN A 387 11.00 9.09 7.48
N ALA A 388 9.84 8.46 7.28
CA ALA A 388 9.19 8.35 5.98
C ALA A 388 8.77 9.73 5.45
N GLN A 389 8.67 9.85 4.13
CA GLN A 389 8.17 11.06 3.46
C GLN A 389 7.05 10.66 2.48
N GLY A 390 5.95 11.41 2.49
CA GLY A 390 4.76 11.14 1.66
C GLY A 390 3.77 10.11 2.21
N SER A 391 2.76 9.84 1.38
CA SER A 391 1.78 8.74 1.49
C SER A 391 2.43 7.37 1.30
N LEU A 392 1.80 6.29 1.79
CA LEU A 392 2.19 4.93 1.39
C LEU A 392 1.92 4.69 -0.09
N PHE A 393 0.77 5.16 -0.59
CA PHE A 393 0.44 5.13 -2.01
C PHE A 393 1.46 5.97 -2.81
N VAL A 394 2.19 5.36 -3.74
CA VAL A 394 3.34 5.98 -4.43
C VAL A 394 2.93 6.58 -5.77
N SER A 395 2.40 7.81 -5.76
CA SER A 395 1.89 8.49 -6.96
C SER A 395 2.89 8.68 -8.11
N ASP A 396 4.19 8.73 -7.83
CA ASP A 396 5.28 8.81 -8.79
C ASP A 396 6.09 7.52 -8.78
N THR A 397 5.78 6.60 -9.70
CA THR A 397 6.44 5.30 -9.85
C THR A 397 7.65 5.36 -10.80
N THR A 398 7.92 6.51 -11.43
CA THR A 398 9.00 6.70 -12.42
C THR A 398 10.40 6.74 -11.78
N VAL A 399 10.46 6.78 -10.45
CA VAL A 399 11.70 6.80 -9.68
C VAL A 399 11.69 5.59 -8.76
N VAL A 400 12.24 4.47 -9.25
CA VAL A 400 12.33 3.18 -8.55
C VAL A 400 12.86 3.34 -7.11
N THR A 401 13.82 4.23 -6.85
CA THR A 401 14.35 4.47 -5.49
C THR A 401 13.40 5.21 -4.53
N LYS A 402 12.29 5.81 -5.02
CA LYS A 402 11.17 6.30 -4.19
C LYS A 402 10.08 5.26 -4.00
N LEU A 403 9.94 4.36 -4.98
CA LEU A 403 8.99 3.25 -4.99
C LEU A 403 9.42 2.20 -3.94
N PHE A 404 10.70 1.85 -3.90
CA PHE A 404 11.29 0.95 -2.91
C PHE A 404 11.97 1.70 -1.73
N ASP A 405 11.36 2.78 -1.21
CA ASP A 405 11.91 3.47 -0.02
C ASP A 405 11.60 2.68 1.27
N ALA A 406 12.67 2.17 1.89
CA ALA A 406 12.66 1.34 3.11
C ALA A 406 12.02 1.96 4.36
N LYS A 407 11.84 3.28 4.44
CA LYS A 407 11.14 3.93 5.57
C LYS A 407 9.66 4.10 5.27
N ARG A 408 9.36 4.43 4.01
CA ARG A 408 8.03 4.70 3.47
C ARG A 408 7.28 3.41 3.20
N VAL A 409 7.61 2.67 2.15
CA VAL A 409 6.74 1.59 1.67
C VAL A 409 6.82 0.39 2.63
N TYR A 410 8.03 0.00 3.02
CA TYR A 410 8.27 -1.11 3.95
C TYR A 410 7.90 -0.74 5.40
N ALA A 411 8.70 0.09 6.08
CA ALA A 411 8.56 0.27 7.53
C ALA A 411 7.27 0.99 7.96
N LYS A 412 6.81 2.01 7.23
CA LYS A 412 5.48 2.62 7.49
C LYS A 412 4.37 1.65 7.05
N GLY A 413 4.53 0.85 5.99
CA GLY A 413 3.57 -0.20 5.61
C GLY A 413 3.34 -1.21 6.74
N ALA A 414 4.42 -1.79 7.26
CA ALA A 414 4.37 -2.68 8.41
C ALA A 414 3.82 -2.00 9.69
N SER A 415 4.17 -0.73 9.91
CA SER A 415 3.59 0.07 11.00
C SER A 415 2.09 0.28 10.86
N VAL A 416 1.56 0.41 9.64
CA VAL A 416 0.12 0.57 9.37
C VAL A 416 -0.64 -0.74 9.61
N LEU A 417 -0.09 -1.90 9.23
CA LEU A 417 -0.66 -3.19 9.60
C LEU A 417 -0.65 -3.42 11.12
N HIS A 418 0.43 -3.01 11.80
CA HIS A 418 0.50 -3.01 13.26
C HIS A 418 -0.57 -2.13 13.93
N MET A 419 -0.78 -0.91 13.41
CA MET A 419 -1.84 -0.02 13.89
C MET A 419 -3.24 -0.55 13.58
N LEU A 420 -3.45 -1.18 12.43
CA LEU A 420 -4.72 -1.83 12.07
C LEU A 420 -5.05 -2.99 13.03
N ARG A 421 -4.03 -3.77 13.43
CA ARG A 421 -4.15 -4.78 14.48
C ARG A 421 -4.60 -4.20 15.82
N HIS A 422 -4.14 -3.01 16.20
CA HIS A 422 -4.64 -2.32 17.39
C HIS A 422 -6.09 -1.85 17.22
N VAL A 423 -6.45 -1.27 16.07
CA VAL A 423 -7.81 -0.76 15.78
C VAL A 423 -8.87 -1.87 15.77
N LEU A 424 -8.52 -3.06 15.25
CA LEU A 424 -9.42 -4.20 15.11
C LEU A 424 -9.36 -5.19 16.28
N GLY A 425 -8.21 -5.30 16.94
CA GLY A 425 -7.89 -6.37 17.89
C GLY A 425 -7.50 -7.68 17.19
N ASP A 426 -6.57 -8.42 17.79
CA ASP A 426 -5.92 -9.62 17.23
C ASP A 426 -6.87 -10.59 16.50
N SER A 427 -7.98 -11.00 17.14
CA SER A 427 -8.88 -12.02 16.58
C SER A 427 -9.61 -11.59 15.31
N ILE A 428 -9.84 -10.29 15.13
CA ILE A 428 -10.46 -9.74 13.92
C ILE A 428 -9.36 -9.46 12.89
N PHE A 429 -8.25 -8.86 13.31
CA PHE A 429 -7.12 -8.57 12.43
C PHE A 429 -6.55 -9.81 11.72
N PHE A 430 -6.27 -10.90 12.46
CA PHE A 430 -5.79 -12.13 11.83
C PHE A 430 -6.87 -12.81 10.97
N ARG A 431 -8.16 -12.61 11.29
CA ARG A 431 -9.25 -13.03 10.40
C ARG A 431 -9.28 -12.20 9.11
N CYS A 432 -8.97 -10.91 9.15
CA CYS A 432 -8.84 -10.07 7.95
C CYS A 432 -7.70 -10.53 7.05
N LEU A 433 -6.51 -10.83 7.60
CA LEU A 433 -5.38 -11.34 6.81
C LEU A 433 -5.70 -12.69 6.15
N TYR A 434 -6.29 -13.62 6.90
CA TYR A 434 -6.76 -14.89 6.37
C TYR A 434 -7.83 -14.70 5.28
N ASN A 435 -8.84 -13.87 5.54
CA ASN A 435 -9.91 -13.61 4.58
C ASN A 435 -9.43 -12.88 3.32
N TYR A 436 -8.37 -12.06 3.40
CA TYR A 436 -7.76 -11.38 2.26
C TYR A 436 -7.01 -12.37 1.37
N ALA A 437 -6.14 -13.19 1.96
CA ALA A 437 -5.43 -14.27 1.27
C ALA A 437 -6.37 -15.35 0.66
N ASN A 438 -7.61 -15.46 1.14
CA ASN A 438 -8.61 -16.43 0.66
C ASN A 438 -9.83 -15.75 -0.03
N ASP A 439 -9.75 -14.47 -0.40
CA ASP A 439 -10.82 -13.80 -1.16
C ASP A 439 -10.78 -14.30 -2.61
N THR A 440 -11.86 -14.97 -3.04
CA THR A 440 -11.96 -15.61 -4.36
C THR A 440 -11.96 -14.66 -5.56
N SER A 441 -11.97 -13.34 -5.33
CA SER A 441 -11.79 -12.31 -6.38
C SER A 441 -10.38 -11.70 -6.41
N LEU A 442 -9.54 -11.99 -5.41
CA LEU A 442 -8.18 -11.45 -5.28
C LEU A 442 -7.10 -12.54 -5.34
N MET A 443 -7.42 -13.75 -4.87
CA MET A 443 -6.55 -14.92 -4.90
C MET A 443 -6.13 -15.27 -6.33
N TYR A 444 -4.83 -15.25 -6.60
CA TYR A 444 -4.19 -15.36 -7.92
C TYR A 444 -4.38 -14.15 -8.87
N ALA A 445 -5.06 -13.09 -8.43
CA ALA A 445 -5.33 -11.88 -9.20
C ALA A 445 -4.57 -10.66 -8.62
N THR A 446 -5.12 -9.45 -8.77
CA THR A 446 -4.51 -8.21 -8.25
C THR A 446 -5.44 -7.39 -7.37
N ALA A 447 -4.87 -6.71 -6.36
CA ALA A 447 -5.60 -5.90 -5.39
C ALA A 447 -5.09 -4.45 -5.35
N SER A 448 -6.00 -3.48 -5.15
CA SER A 448 -5.63 -2.13 -4.70
C SER A 448 -5.93 -1.96 -3.21
N THR A 449 -5.48 -0.85 -2.63
CA THR A 449 -5.72 -0.50 -1.22
C THR A 449 -7.20 -0.63 -0.81
N GLU A 450 -8.13 -0.28 -1.70
CA GLU A 450 -9.58 -0.38 -1.49
C GLU A 450 -10.07 -1.83 -1.34
N ASP A 451 -9.43 -2.81 -1.97
CA ASP A 451 -9.82 -4.22 -1.85
C ASP A 451 -9.42 -4.80 -0.50
N PHE A 452 -8.22 -4.48 -0.01
CA PHE A 452 -7.83 -4.85 1.35
C PHE A 452 -8.67 -4.13 2.40
N GLN A 453 -9.02 -2.85 2.18
CA GLN A 453 -10.01 -2.14 3.01
C GLN A 453 -11.36 -2.87 2.99
N ARG A 454 -11.94 -3.15 1.81
CA ARG A 454 -13.21 -3.88 1.64
C ARG A 454 -13.22 -5.19 2.42
N VAL A 455 -12.17 -5.99 2.33
CA VAL A 455 -12.07 -7.25 3.09
C VAL A 455 -12.02 -6.99 4.59
N CYS A 456 -11.26 -6.00 5.06
CA CYS A 456 -11.21 -5.64 6.47
C CYS A 456 -12.55 -5.13 7.02
N GLU A 457 -13.25 -4.27 6.29
CA GLU A 457 -14.57 -3.73 6.67
C GLU A 457 -15.63 -4.83 6.69
N THR A 458 -15.66 -5.69 5.66
CA THR A 458 -16.55 -6.86 5.58
C THR A 458 -16.30 -7.86 6.71
N THR A 459 -15.02 -8.05 7.09
CA THR A 459 -14.63 -9.00 8.13
C THR A 459 -14.83 -8.47 9.56
N SER A 460 -14.84 -7.14 9.73
CA SER A 460 -14.92 -6.49 11.05
C SER A 460 -16.26 -5.83 11.37
N GLU A 461 -17.17 -5.76 10.39
CA GLU A 461 -18.45 -5.03 10.45
C GLU A 461 -18.29 -3.55 10.85
N ARG A 462 -17.17 -2.92 10.46
CA ARG A 462 -16.78 -1.56 10.84
C ARG A 462 -16.30 -0.77 9.63
N ASP A 463 -16.66 0.51 9.58
CA ASP A 463 -16.09 1.53 8.70
C ASP A 463 -14.61 1.76 9.06
N LEU A 464 -13.73 1.70 8.06
CA LEU A 464 -12.30 1.93 8.16
C LEU A 464 -11.81 3.00 7.17
N GLU A 465 -12.70 3.74 6.49
CA GLU A 465 -12.32 4.77 5.49
C GLU A 465 -11.39 5.80 6.13
N PHE A 466 -11.70 6.23 7.36
CA PHE A 466 -10.86 7.14 8.12
C PHE A 466 -9.42 6.63 8.29
N PHE A 467 -9.24 5.31 8.46
CA PHE A 467 -7.93 4.72 8.75
C PHE A 467 -7.08 4.66 7.47
N PHE A 468 -7.61 4.06 6.40
CA PHE A 468 -6.88 3.94 5.12
C PHE A 468 -6.59 5.34 4.51
N LYS A 469 -7.56 6.25 4.54
CA LYS A 469 -7.41 7.63 4.06
C LYS A 469 -6.33 8.43 4.80
N GLN A 470 -6.18 8.23 6.11
CA GLN A 470 -5.23 8.97 6.94
C GLN A 470 -3.84 8.35 6.96
N TRP A 471 -3.73 7.02 6.95
CA TRP A 471 -2.45 6.32 7.13
C TRP A 471 -1.81 5.83 5.83
N VAL A 472 -2.61 5.48 4.81
CA VAL A 472 -2.12 5.03 3.50
C VAL A 472 -2.03 6.20 2.53
N TYR A 473 -3.13 6.95 2.34
CA TYR A 473 -3.16 8.14 1.47
C TYR A 473 -2.66 9.42 2.14
N GLY A 474 -2.52 9.42 3.47
CA GLY A 474 -2.00 10.55 4.25
C GLY A 474 -0.51 10.47 4.59
N GLU A 475 0.06 11.63 4.89
CA GLU A 475 1.48 11.83 5.18
C GLU A 475 1.77 11.95 6.69
N ASN A 476 3.04 11.86 7.06
CA ASN A 476 3.53 11.99 8.44
C ASN A 476 2.82 11.04 9.43
N TYR A 477 2.66 11.49 10.68
CA TYR A 477 2.13 10.79 11.84
C TYR A 477 1.82 11.83 12.95
N PRO A 478 0.97 11.51 13.95
CA PRO A 478 0.64 12.44 15.02
C PRO A 478 1.80 12.63 16.02
N GLN A 479 2.08 13.89 16.34
CA GLN A 479 2.89 14.29 17.47
C GLN A 479 1.95 14.70 18.61
N TYR A 480 1.80 13.83 19.61
CA TYR A 480 0.90 14.05 20.74
C TYR A 480 1.57 14.83 21.87
N SER A 481 0.84 15.79 22.44
CA SER A 481 1.16 16.41 23.72
C SER A 481 -0.04 16.24 24.65
N TYR A 482 0.16 15.65 25.83
CA TYR A 482 -0.93 15.33 26.76
C TYR A 482 -0.65 15.81 28.18
N TRP A 483 -1.71 16.18 28.90
CA TRP A 483 -1.65 16.67 30.27
C TRP A 483 -2.88 16.20 31.04
N TRP A 484 -2.74 15.97 32.34
CA TRP A 484 -3.82 15.45 33.16
C TRP A 484 -3.80 16.04 34.57
N LYS A 485 -4.91 15.92 35.28
CA LYS A 485 -5.01 16.21 36.71
C LYS A 485 -6.10 15.38 37.37
N ILE A 486 -5.96 15.19 38.68
CA ILE A 486 -7.02 14.65 39.52
C ILE A 486 -7.93 15.80 39.95
N VAL A 487 -9.24 15.61 39.81
CA VAL A 487 -10.28 16.42 40.46
C VAL A 487 -10.83 15.56 41.59
N ASP A 488 -10.61 16.00 42.83
CA ASP A 488 -10.92 15.21 44.02
C ASP A 488 -12.44 15.10 44.23
N SER A 489 -12.91 13.93 44.69
CA SER A 489 -14.32 13.69 44.97
C SER A 489 -14.51 12.68 46.10
N THR A 490 -15.55 12.88 46.91
CA THR A 490 -15.90 12.00 48.04
C THR A 490 -16.42 10.61 47.65
N ALA A 491 -16.39 10.26 46.36
CA ALA A 491 -16.89 8.99 45.81
C ALA A 491 -15.92 8.27 44.85
N GLY A 492 -14.72 8.82 44.58
CA GLY A 492 -13.74 8.22 43.66
C GLY A 492 -12.83 9.24 42.99
N TYR A 493 -11.88 8.76 42.18
CA TYR A 493 -10.87 9.61 41.53
C TYR A 493 -11.30 10.01 40.12
N THR A 494 -11.75 11.26 39.97
CA THR A 494 -12.06 11.83 38.65
C THR A 494 -10.79 12.39 38.03
N ILE A 495 -10.40 11.88 36.86
CA ILE A 495 -9.25 12.37 36.09
C ILE A 495 -9.76 13.22 34.93
N GLN A 496 -9.26 14.44 34.80
CA GLN A 496 -9.37 15.20 33.56
C GLN A 496 -8.09 14.99 32.75
N LEU A 497 -8.22 14.57 31.49
CA LEU A 497 -7.12 14.33 30.55
C LEU A 497 -7.30 15.19 29.30
N GLY A 498 -6.30 15.97 28.94
CA GLY A 498 -6.23 16.77 27.72
C GLY A 498 -5.21 16.16 26.77
N VAL A 499 -5.56 16.07 25.49
CA VAL A 499 -4.71 15.53 24.43
C VAL A 499 -4.73 16.51 23.27
N LYS A 500 -3.56 17.01 22.88
CA LYS A 500 -3.33 17.74 21.64
C LYS A 500 -2.57 16.84 20.67
N GLN A 501 -2.85 16.96 19.37
CA GLN A 501 -2.03 16.37 18.31
C GLN A 501 -1.68 17.39 17.24
N GLU A 502 -0.49 17.23 16.65
CA GLU A 502 -0.01 18.02 15.51
C GLU A 502 0.60 17.06 14.47
N THR A 503 0.22 17.21 13.19
CA THR A 503 0.59 16.27 12.11
C THR A 503 1.68 16.80 11.18
N GLY A 504 1.89 18.12 11.15
CA GLY A 504 2.82 18.78 10.22
C GLY A 504 2.41 18.71 8.75
N THR A 505 1.18 18.29 8.43
CA THR A 505 0.63 18.22 7.06
C THR A 505 -0.84 18.64 7.06
N VAL A 506 -1.39 18.93 5.88
CA VAL A 506 -2.83 19.13 5.68
C VAL A 506 -3.59 17.83 5.42
N ASN A 507 -2.88 16.77 4.99
CA ASN A 507 -3.46 15.46 4.71
C ASN A 507 -2.74 14.36 5.52
N PRO A 508 -3.22 14.00 6.73
CA PRO A 508 -4.37 14.54 7.42
C PRO A 508 -4.02 15.70 8.37
N ALA A 509 -4.95 16.64 8.54
CA ALA A 509 -4.85 17.68 9.56
C ALA A 509 -5.04 17.13 11.00
N VAL A 510 -5.72 15.98 11.15
CA VAL A 510 -5.95 15.25 12.40
C VAL A 510 -6.02 13.76 12.08
N PHE A 511 -5.28 12.92 12.82
CA PHE A 511 -5.44 11.47 12.82
C PHE A 511 -6.55 11.06 13.79
N THR A 512 -7.50 10.27 13.32
CA THR A 512 -8.49 9.57 14.13
C THR A 512 -7.90 8.25 14.57
N MET A 513 -7.72 8.06 15.88
CA MET A 513 -7.05 6.86 16.40
C MET A 513 -7.58 6.49 17.80
N PRO A 514 -7.88 5.20 18.09
CA PRO A 514 -7.96 4.73 19.47
C PRO A 514 -6.57 4.81 20.11
N VAL A 515 -6.48 5.52 21.23
CA VAL A 515 -5.22 5.72 21.96
C VAL A 515 -5.34 5.11 23.36
N ASP A 516 -4.54 4.10 23.63
CA ASP A 516 -4.38 3.53 24.97
C ASP A 516 -3.77 4.56 25.94
N PHE A 517 -4.28 4.62 27.16
CA PHE A 517 -3.68 5.33 28.28
C PHE A 517 -3.56 4.40 29.49
N ARG A 518 -2.34 4.26 30.04
CA ARG A 518 -2.11 3.54 31.29
C ARG A 518 -2.07 4.50 32.46
N PHE A 519 -3.07 4.41 33.33
CA PHE A 519 -3.14 5.09 34.62
C PHE A 519 -2.46 4.20 35.65
N LYS A 520 -1.16 4.44 35.88
CA LYS A 520 -0.36 3.68 36.83
C LYS A 520 -0.70 4.10 38.25
N GLY A 521 -0.91 3.17 39.17
CA GLY A 521 -1.11 3.44 40.60
C GLY A 521 -0.20 2.59 41.49
N ALA A 522 -0.16 2.92 42.78
CA ALA A 522 0.69 2.23 43.76
C ALA A 522 0.47 0.70 43.90
N LEU A 523 -0.73 0.21 43.60
CA LEU A 523 -1.12 -1.21 43.73
C LEU A 523 -1.88 -1.78 42.51
N LEU A 524 -2.28 -0.93 41.56
CA LEU A 524 -3.11 -1.27 40.42
C LEU A 524 -2.82 -0.31 39.27
N ASP A 525 -2.71 -0.85 38.05
CA ASP A 525 -2.66 -0.08 36.81
C ASP A 525 -4.00 -0.26 36.08
N THR A 526 -4.62 0.84 35.64
CA THR A 526 -5.82 0.79 34.78
C THR A 526 -5.44 1.18 33.35
N MET A 527 -5.84 0.36 32.37
CA MET A 527 -5.78 0.69 30.94
C MET A 527 -7.12 1.29 30.49
N VAL A 528 -7.09 2.41 29.76
CA VAL A 528 -8.28 3.00 29.12
C VAL A 528 -7.94 3.40 27.70
N THR A 529 -8.62 2.82 26.71
CA THR A 529 -8.49 3.21 25.30
C THR A 529 -9.49 4.33 24.99
N LEU A 530 -9.01 5.43 24.40
CA LEU A 530 -9.81 6.64 24.12
C LEU A 530 -9.68 7.02 22.64
N LEU A 531 -10.81 7.19 21.94
CA LEU A 531 -10.82 7.62 20.54
C LEU A 531 -10.54 9.12 20.43
N ASN A 532 -9.34 9.48 19.97
CA ASN A 532 -9.01 10.85 19.61
C ASN A 532 -9.43 11.13 18.17
N THR A 533 -10.23 12.18 17.95
CA THR A 533 -10.79 12.62 16.66
C THR A 533 -10.56 14.10 16.39
N GLN A 534 -9.88 14.83 17.30
CA GLN A 534 -9.71 16.28 17.25
C GLN A 534 -8.26 16.69 17.56
N SER A 535 -7.80 17.79 16.96
CA SER A 535 -6.46 18.37 17.19
C SER A 535 -6.23 18.79 18.64
N THR A 536 -7.28 19.07 19.40
CA THR A 536 -7.28 19.18 20.86
C THR A 536 -8.57 18.59 21.39
N GLN A 537 -8.49 17.61 22.30
CA GLN A 537 -9.63 16.90 22.86
C GLN A 537 -9.45 16.71 24.37
N PHE A 538 -10.56 16.73 25.09
CA PHE A 538 -10.59 16.56 26.54
C PHE A 538 -11.49 15.39 26.93
N TYR A 539 -11.05 14.65 27.95
CA TYR A 539 -11.74 13.50 28.50
C TYR A 539 -11.91 13.65 30.01
N THR A 540 -12.98 13.07 30.55
CA THR A 540 -13.16 12.88 31.99
C THR A 540 -13.33 11.39 32.26
N ILE A 541 -12.49 10.83 33.12
CA ILE A 541 -12.33 9.39 33.36
C ILE A 541 -12.54 9.16 34.85
N GLN A 542 -13.31 8.14 35.23
CA GLN A 542 -13.46 7.74 36.63
C GLN A 542 -12.58 6.52 36.92
N LEU A 543 -11.75 6.62 37.96
CA LEU A 543 -10.90 5.52 38.43
C LEU A 543 -11.26 5.12 39.86
N SER A 544 -11.19 3.81 40.12
CA SER A 544 -11.35 3.21 41.45
C SER A 544 -10.13 3.43 42.37
N HIS A 545 -9.00 3.86 41.81
CA HIS A 545 -7.75 4.12 42.52
C HIS A 545 -7.15 5.45 42.09
N ARG A 546 -6.29 6.01 42.94
CA ARG A 546 -5.47 7.17 42.60
C ARG A 546 -4.40 6.74 41.58
N PRO A 547 -4.23 7.45 40.44
CA PRO A 547 -3.05 7.29 39.61
C PRO A 547 -1.90 8.15 40.13
N ASP A 548 -0.69 7.60 40.01
CA ASP A 548 0.58 8.24 40.29
C ASP A 548 1.29 8.72 39.01
N SER A 549 1.01 8.10 37.85
CA SER A 549 1.39 8.61 36.54
C SER A 549 0.48 8.12 35.40
N VAL A 550 0.58 8.75 34.23
CA VAL A 550 -0.16 8.37 33.01
C VAL A 550 0.84 8.18 31.86
N LYS A 551 0.83 7.03 31.16
CA LYS A 551 1.57 6.87 29.87
C LYS A 551 0.57 6.73 28.71
N LEU A 552 0.68 7.64 27.73
CA LEU A 552 0.04 7.53 26.41
C LEU A 552 0.70 6.40 25.60
N ASP A 553 -0.13 5.50 25.09
CA ASP A 553 0.19 4.26 24.36
C ASP A 553 1.41 3.54 24.95
N PRO A 554 1.20 2.79 26.05
CA PRO A 554 2.27 2.22 26.84
C PRO A 554 3.02 1.07 26.15
N ASN A 555 2.36 0.44 25.18
CA ASN A 555 2.82 -0.75 24.45
C ASN A 555 3.40 -0.39 23.06
N ASP A 556 3.31 0.89 22.68
CA ASP A 556 3.82 1.46 21.45
C ASP A 556 3.13 0.94 20.15
N TRP A 557 1.81 0.72 20.24
CA TRP A 557 0.93 0.35 19.12
C TRP A 557 0.87 1.37 17.97
N ILE A 558 1.12 2.65 18.25
CA ILE A 558 0.86 3.77 17.34
C ILE A 558 2.18 4.38 16.84
N LEU A 559 2.29 4.56 15.53
CA LEU A 559 3.30 5.42 14.89
C LEU A 559 3.08 6.86 15.36
N LYS A 560 3.86 7.31 16.34
CA LYS A 560 3.66 8.58 17.04
C LYS A 560 4.97 9.20 17.53
N LYS A 561 4.92 10.47 17.91
CA LYS A 561 5.65 10.99 19.08
C LYS A 561 4.65 11.30 20.19
N ALA A 562 5.08 11.27 21.45
CA ALA A 562 4.22 11.58 22.59
C ALA A 562 5.03 12.23 23.72
N THR A 563 4.53 13.37 24.22
CA THR A 563 5.13 14.14 25.32
C THR A 563 4.09 14.40 26.40
N GLU A 564 4.39 14.06 27.65
CA GLU A 564 3.61 14.50 28.81
C GLU A 564 4.04 15.94 29.16
N LEU A 565 3.09 16.85 29.29
CA LEU A 565 3.34 18.25 29.64
C LEU A 565 3.14 18.48 31.14
N SER A 566 4.02 19.28 31.75
CA SER A 566 3.88 19.66 33.15
C SER A 566 2.67 20.59 33.40
N PRO A 567 2.23 20.80 34.65
CA PRO A 567 1.13 21.70 34.98
C PRO A 567 1.30 23.15 34.48
N ASP A 568 2.54 23.62 34.36
CA ASP A 568 2.86 24.98 33.92
C ASP A 568 2.96 25.12 32.39
N GLU A 569 3.03 24.00 31.65
CA GLU A 569 3.14 23.94 30.19
C GLU A 569 1.80 23.65 29.48
N GLN A 570 0.69 23.60 30.23
CA GLN A 570 -0.63 23.23 29.68
C GLN A 570 -1.08 24.25 28.60
N PRO A 571 -1.20 23.85 27.32
CA PRO A 571 -1.49 24.79 26.23
C PRO A 571 -2.92 25.31 26.28
N PHE A 572 -3.82 24.54 26.90
CA PHE A 572 -5.20 24.92 27.14
C PHE A 572 -5.62 24.45 28.53
N PRO A 573 -6.22 25.32 29.36
CA PRO A 573 -6.87 24.89 30.58
C PRO A 573 -8.07 23.99 30.26
N PHE A 574 -8.30 22.99 31.12
CA PHE A 574 -9.42 22.06 30.98
C PHE A 574 -10.77 22.78 30.83
N PRO A 575 -11.68 22.28 29.95
CA PRO A 575 -13.02 22.85 29.80
C PRO A 575 -13.70 22.85 31.16
N TYR A 576 -14.11 24.05 31.55
CA TYR A 576 -14.31 24.37 32.95
C TYR A 576 -15.73 24.04 33.41
N GLN A 577 -15.85 23.64 34.67
CA GLN A 577 -17.14 23.40 35.32
C GLN A 577 -17.81 24.73 35.70
N PHE A 578 -18.91 25.05 35.03
CA PHE A 578 -19.94 25.93 35.58
C PHE A 578 -20.73 25.17 36.64
N VAL A 579 -21.20 25.87 37.69
CA VAL A 579 -22.03 25.26 38.76
C VAL A 579 -23.14 26.23 39.16
N LEU A 580 -24.40 25.76 39.19
CA LEU A 580 -25.51 26.47 39.79
C LEU A 580 -25.82 25.88 41.17
N ASN A 581 -25.53 26.60 42.25
CA ASN A 581 -25.85 26.12 43.59
C ASN A 581 -27.34 26.30 43.90
N GLN A 582 -27.83 25.56 44.89
CA GLN A 582 -29.16 25.75 45.45
C GLN A 582 -29.25 27.12 46.15
N ASN A 583 -30.35 27.85 45.92
CA ASN A 583 -30.57 29.16 46.51
C ASN A 583 -30.74 29.07 48.03
N TYR A 584 -30.34 30.14 48.73
CA TYR A 584 -30.43 30.20 50.18
C TYR A 584 -30.98 31.56 50.67
N PRO A 585 -31.96 31.59 51.59
CA PRO A 585 -32.72 30.44 52.10
C PRO A 585 -33.63 29.81 51.01
N ASN A 586 -34.07 28.57 51.24
CA ASN A 586 -35.08 27.89 50.44
C ASN A 586 -35.82 26.85 51.33
N PRO A 587 -37.12 27.01 51.64
CA PRO A 587 -38.02 28.09 51.21
C PRO A 587 -37.57 29.48 51.67
N PHE A 588 -38.09 30.53 51.03
CA PHE A 588 -37.74 31.91 51.34
C PHE A 588 -38.96 32.83 51.40
N ASN A 589 -38.88 33.90 52.19
CA ASN A 589 -39.90 34.95 52.25
C ASN A 589 -39.34 36.23 51.63
N VAL A 590 -40.04 36.74 50.61
CA VAL A 590 -39.68 37.88 49.74
C VAL A 590 -38.37 37.75 48.97
N GLY A 591 -37.23 37.50 49.62
CA GLY A 591 -35.91 37.48 48.97
C GLY A 591 -35.04 36.26 49.27
N THR A 592 -34.17 35.91 48.32
CA THR A 592 -33.22 34.79 48.41
C THR A 592 -31.94 35.09 47.64
N THR A 593 -30.83 34.45 48.00
CA THR A 593 -29.56 34.58 47.27
C THR A 593 -29.35 33.37 46.36
N LEU A 594 -29.11 33.63 45.08
CA LEU A 594 -28.66 32.65 44.10
C LEU A 594 -27.13 32.67 44.06
N SER A 595 -26.48 31.50 44.22
CA SER A 595 -25.01 31.40 44.18
C SER A 595 -24.57 30.53 43.01
N PHE A 596 -23.62 31.00 42.21
CA PHE A 596 -23.15 30.28 41.03
C PHE A 596 -21.65 30.48 40.81
N VAL A 597 -21.02 29.50 40.19
CA VAL A 597 -19.58 29.48 39.94
C VAL A 597 -19.36 29.51 38.44
N ILE A 598 -18.62 30.53 37.97
CA ILE A 598 -18.07 30.56 36.63
C ILE A 598 -16.60 30.17 36.76
N ARG A 599 -16.29 28.94 36.41
CA ARG A 599 -14.93 28.60 36.00
C ARG A 599 -14.99 28.60 34.47
N SER A 600 -14.07 29.31 33.80
CA SER A 600 -14.10 29.53 32.35
C SER A 600 -12.70 29.94 31.86
N ALA A 601 -12.45 29.78 30.55
CA ALA A 601 -11.20 30.16 29.92
C ALA A 601 -11.01 31.70 29.93
N ALA A 602 -9.77 32.13 29.72
CA ALA A 602 -9.39 33.55 29.74
C ALA A 602 -10.27 34.38 28.79
N GLY A 603 -10.90 35.43 29.32
CA GLY A 603 -11.82 36.31 28.58
C GLY A 603 -13.29 36.24 29.01
N GLY A 604 -13.68 35.25 29.83
CA GLY A 604 -15.00 35.17 30.47
C GLY A 604 -16.15 34.72 29.55
N SER A 605 -17.30 34.43 30.16
CA SER A 605 -18.49 33.86 29.50
C SER A 605 -19.68 34.80 29.57
N LEU A 606 -20.54 34.81 28.54
CA LEU A 606 -21.86 35.44 28.65
C LEU A 606 -22.74 34.52 29.50
N VAL A 607 -23.22 35.03 30.63
CA VAL A 607 -24.04 34.28 31.60
C VAL A 607 -25.41 34.93 31.75
N LYS A 608 -26.44 34.09 31.62
CA LYS A 608 -27.84 34.43 31.86
C LYS A 608 -28.39 33.61 33.02
N ILE A 609 -29.07 34.28 33.96
CA ILE A 609 -29.89 33.65 34.99
C ILE A 609 -31.31 34.18 34.87
N THR A 610 -32.26 33.29 34.58
CA THR A 610 -33.68 33.62 34.37
C THR A 610 -34.56 32.73 35.25
N VAL A 611 -35.65 33.31 35.75
CA VAL A 611 -36.68 32.66 36.58
C VAL A 611 -37.88 32.28 35.72
N TYR A 612 -38.42 31.11 36.01
CA TYR A 612 -39.56 30.48 35.35
C TYR A 612 -40.61 30.11 36.41
N ASP A 613 -41.88 30.24 36.07
CA ASP A 613 -42.97 29.67 36.87
C ASP A 613 -43.16 28.16 36.61
N VAL A 614 -44.13 27.54 37.30
CA VAL A 614 -44.46 26.11 37.13
C VAL A 614 -44.99 25.73 35.74
N LEU A 615 -45.31 26.73 34.89
CA LEU A 615 -45.75 26.53 33.51
C LEU A 615 -44.61 26.80 32.50
N GLY A 616 -43.38 27.04 32.99
CA GLY A 616 -42.23 27.33 32.14
C GLY A 616 -42.22 28.73 31.53
N ARG A 617 -43.04 29.66 32.03
CA ARG A 617 -43.08 31.06 31.54
C ARG A 617 -41.99 31.87 32.24
N GLU A 618 -41.22 32.65 31.47
CA GLU A 618 -40.22 33.56 32.03
C GLU A 618 -40.89 34.67 32.86
N THR A 619 -40.52 34.79 34.13
CA THR A 619 -41.03 35.82 35.04
C THR A 619 -40.04 36.97 35.22
N LYS A 620 -38.73 36.69 35.23
CA LYS A 620 -37.68 37.68 35.50
C LYS A 620 -36.31 37.16 35.05
N THR A 621 -35.55 37.95 34.30
CA THR A 621 -34.10 37.73 34.14
C THR A 621 -33.38 38.53 35.21
N ILE A 622 -32.48 37.88 35.95
CA ILE A 622 -31.78 38.44 37.13
C ILE A 622 -30.32 38.78 36.78
N VAL A 623 -29.68 37.97 35.91
CA VAL A 623 -28.34 38.22 35.38
C VAL A 623 -28.40 38.03 33.86
N GLU A 624 -27.81 38.93 33.09
CA GLU A 624 -27.57 38.77 31.65
C GLU A 624 -26.37 39.62 31.23
N GLN A 625 -25.16 39.15 31.56
CA GLN A 625 -23.93 39.90 31.32
C GLN A 625 -22.71 38.99 31.12
N LYS A 626 -21.65 39.53 30.51
CA LYS A 626 -20.37 38.82 30.41
C LYS A 626 -19.62 38.91 31.74
N LEU A 627 -19.28 37.76 32.31
CA LEU A 627 -18.59 37.65 33.60
C LEU A 627 -17.23 36.95 33.43
N PRO A 628 -16.17 37.42 34.12
CA PRO A 628 -14.90 36.70 34.20
C PRO A 628 -15.03 35.45 35.10
N PRO A 629 -14.01 34.57 35.13
CA PRO A 629 -13.96 33.47 36.08
C PRO A 629 -14.03 33.97 37.52
N GLY A 630 -14.86 33.35 38.36
CA GLY A 630 -15.12 33.77 39.73
C GLY A 630 -16.33 33.05 40.34
N GLU A 631 -16.55 33.30 41.63
CA GLU A 631 -17.74 32.84 42.37
C GLU A 631 -18.65 34.04 42.60
N TYR A 632 -19.94 33.86 42.29
CA TYR A 632 -20.91 34.95 42.19
C TYR A 632 -22.12 34.65 43.07
N THR A 633 -22.59 35.70 43.74
CA THR A 633 -23.86 35.70 44.46
C THR A 633 -24.74 36.81 43.90
N GLN A 634 -26.02 36.50 43.73
CA GLN A 634 -27.01 37.44 43.22
C GLN A 634 -28.26 37.34 44.09
N TYR A 635 -28.57 38.44 44.78
CA TYR A 635 -29.84 38.55 45.50
C TYR A 635 -30.99 38.68 44.51
N TRP A 636 -32.10 37.99 44.81
CA TRP A 636 -33.34 38.07 44.05
C TRP A 636 -34.50 38.42 44.98
N ASP A 637 -35.29 39.41 44.56
CA ASP A 637 -36.54 39.83 45.20
C ASP A 637 -37.75 39.38 44.35
N GLY A 638 -38.65 38.64 45.00
CA GLY A 638 -39.93 38.14 44.51
C GLY A 638 -41.15 38.74 45.21
N ALA A 639 -41.04 39.94 45.80
CA ALA A 639 -42.16 40.71 46.36
C ALA A 639 -43.31 40.91 45.36
N ASP A 640 -43.01 40.89 44.05
CA ASP A 640 -43.92 40.99 42.92
C ASP A 640 -44.64 39.68 42.53
N LEU A 641 -44.16 38.50 42.97
CA LEU A 641 -44.70 37.19 42.57
C LEU A 641 -45.56 36.51 43.67
N PRO A 642 -46.59 35.71 43.35
CA PRO A 642 -47.35 34.97 44.35
C PRO A 642 -46.52 33.87 45.04
N SER A 643 -46.90 33.47 46.26
CA SER A 643 -46.30 32.30 46.94
C SER A 643 -46.44 31.04 46.08
N GLY A 644 -45.37 30.27 45.91
CA GLY A 644 -45.36 29.12 45.01
C GLY A 644 -43.98 28.59 44.66
N VAL A 645 -43.96 27.55 43.83
CA VAL A 645 -42.74 26.96 43.26
C VAL A 645 -42.29 27.78 42.06
N TYR A 646 -41.00 28.07 41.99
CA TYR A 646 -40.33 28.67 40.85
C TYR A 646 -39.08 27.85 40.48
N PHE A 647 -38.61 28.03 39.25
CA PHE A 647 -37.33 27.47 38.80
C PHE A 647 -36.42 28.61 38.37
N TYR A 648 -35.12 28.49 38.61
CA TYR A 648 -34.13 29.39 38.03
C TYR A 648 -33.13 28.59 37.21
N ARG A 649 -32.85 29.08 36.00
CA ARG A 649 -31.93 28.46 35.02
C ARG A 649 -30.71 29.34 34.89
N LEU A 650 -29.53 28.74 35.04
CA LEU A 650 -28.27 29.28 34.56
C LEU A 650 -28.02 28.76 33.14
N SER A 651 -27.66 29.66 32.24
CA SER A 651 -27.19 29.33 30.89
C SER A 651 -25.92 30.12 30.61
N ALA A 652 -24.91 29.45 30.07
CA ALA A 652 -23.61 30.04 29.75
C ALA A 652 -23.23 29.77 28.29
N VAL A 653 -22.64 30.77 27.65
CA VAL A 653 -22.21 30.72 26.24
C VAL A 653 -20.68 30.83 26.17
N GLY A 654 -20.07 30.02 25.31
CA GLY A 654 -18.65 30.02 25.01
C GLY A 654 -18.20 31.25 24.19
N GLN A 655 -16.90 31.34 23.92
CA GLN A 655 -16.35 32.43 23.09
C GLN A 655 -16.61 32.22 21.59
N ASP A 656 -16.95 30.99 21.21
CA ASP A 656 -17.48 30.56 19.91
C ASP A 656 -18.95 30.95 19.68
N GLY A 657 -19.65 31.47 20.70
CA GLY A 657 -21.08 31.77 20.65
C GLY A 657 -21.99 30.56 20.84
N ILE A 658 -21.43 29.38 21.16
CA ILE A 658 -22.19 28.14 21.36
C ILE A 658 -22.60 28.03 22.84
N LEU A 659 -23.81 27.53 23.11
CA LEU A 659 -24.28 27.25 24.47
C LEU A 659 -23.40 26.16 25.09
N SER A 660 -22.50 26.54 26.00
CA SER A 660 -21.51 25.64 26.59
C SER A 660 -22.03 24.90 27.83
N TYR A 661 -23.06 25.43 28.48
CA TYR A 661 -23.66 24.82 29.69
C TYR A 661 -25.05 25.37 30.00
N THR A 662 -25.92 24.55 30.59
CA THR A 662 -27.10 25.02 31.31
C THR A 662 -27.47 24.11 32.48
N GLU A 663 -27.94 24.68 33.58
CA GLU A 663 -28.45 23.96 34.75
C GLU A 663 -29.70 24.68 35.32
N ILE A 664 -30.63 23.92 35.89
CA ILE A 664 -31.88 24.42 36.47
C ILE A 664 -31.99 23.94 37.92
N LYS A 665 -32.42 24.83 38.82
CA LYS A 665 -32.76 24.50 40.22
C LYS A 665 -34.17 24.96 40.56
N LYS A 666 -34.78 24.31 41.57
CA LYS A 666 -36.12 24.61 42.10
C LYS A 666 -36.03 25.45 43.36
N MET A 667 -36.90 26.45 43.50
CA MET A 667 -37.05 27.28 44.70
C MET A 667 -38.52 27.44 45.10
N LEU A 668 -38.78 27.78 46.37
CA LEU A 668 -40.11 27.89 46.94
C LEU A 668 -40.27 29.23 47.69
N LEU A 669 -41.07 30.12 47.13
CA LEU A 669 -41.45 31.41 47.71
C LEU A 669 -42.65 31.21 48.65
N VAL A 670 -42.51 31.64 49.91
CA VAL A 670 -43.56 31.61 50.93
C VAL A 670 -43.63 32.98 51.60
N LYS A 671 -44.72 33.71 51.38
CA LYS A 671 -45.02 35.00 52.02
C LYS A 671 -45.85 34.81 53.28
#